data_AF-A0A8S2CZY8-F1
#
_entry.id   AF-A0A8S2CZY8-F1
#
_cell.length_a   1.000
_cell.length_b   1.000
_cell.length_c   1.000
_cell.angle_alpha   90.00
_cell.angle_beta   90.00
_cell.angle_gamma   90.00
#
_symmetry.space_group_name_H-M   'P 1'
#
loop_
_entity.id
_entity.type
_entity.pdbx_description
1 polymer ?
#
loop_
_entity_poly.entity_id
_entity_poly.type
_entity_poly.pdbx_seq_one_letter_code
_entity_poly.pdbx_strand_id
1 'polypeptide(L)'
;MGKEKIHINIVVIGHVDSGKSTSTGHLIYKCGGIDKRTIEKFEKEAAEMGKGSFKYAWVLDKLKAERERGITIDISLWKFETQKFYITIIDAPGHRDFIKNMITGTSQADCAVLVVAAGTGEFEAGISKNGQTREHALLAYTLGVKQMIVAVNKMDTTEPPYSEKRFDEIKTEVSTYIKKIGYNSAAVPFVPISGWHGDNMLEASEKMTWFKGWNIERKEGNATGKTLLEALDAVVPPARPTDKPLRLPLQDVYKIGGIGTVPVGRVETGLLKPNMVVNFAPSSLQTEVKSIEMHHEALEGTLLDSRRNTDKEKLMHLSSESGKGMFTDSCLFSPFLEAGPGDNVGFNVKNVSVKELRRGFVCSDIKNDPAQEATSFVAQVIVLNHPGQIGQGYAPVLDCHTAHIACKFAELLEKVDRRSGKTIEEAPKFLKSGEAAMVKMLPSKPMCVEKFSDYPPLGRFAVRDMRQTVAVGVIKDVEKKAAGSAKVTKSAAVAEKIHINIVVIGHVDSGKSTSTGHLIYKCGGIDKRTIEKFEKEAAEMGKGSFKYAWVLDKLKAERERGITIDISLWKFETQKFYITIIDAPGHRDFIKNMITGTSQADCAVLVVAAGTGEFEAGISKNGQTREHALLAYTLGVKQMIVAVNKMDTTEPPYSEKRFDEIKTEVSTYIKKIGYNSAAVPFVPISGWHGDNMLEASEKMTWFKGWNIERKEGNATGKTLLEALDAVVPPARPTDKPLRLPLQDVYKIGGIGTVPVGRVETGLLKPNMVVNFAPSSLQTEVKSIEMHHEALEGTLLDSRRNTDKEKLMHLSSESGKGMFTDSCLFSPFLEAGPGDNVGFNVKNVSVKELRRGFVCSDIKNDPAQEATSFVAQVIVLNHPGQIGQGYAPVLDCHTAHIACKFAELLEKVDRRSGKTIEEAPKFLKSGEAAMVKMLPSKPMCVEKFSDYPPLGRFAVRDMRQTVAVGVIKDVEKKAAGSAKVTKSAAVAGKKK
;
A
#
# COMPACT_ATOMS: atom_id res chain seq x y z
N MET A 1 19.07 -8.59 -29.67
CA MET A 1 17.98 -8.28 -28.72
C MET A 1 16.77 -7.87 -29.54
N GLY A 2 15.70 -8.67 -29.56
CA GLY A 2 14.47 -8.29 -30.26
C GLY A 2 13.85 -7.09 -29.55
N LYS A 3 13.41 -6.08 -30.31
CA LYS A 3 12.59 -4.99 -29.77
C LYS A 3 11.35 -5.60 -29.11
N GLU A 4 11.02 -5.16 -27.91
CA GLU A 4 9.81 -5.56 -27.19
C GLU A 4 8.57 -5.23 -28.04
N LYS A 5 7.76 -6.23 -28.39
CA LYS A 5 6.62 -6.08 -29.31
C LYS A 5 5.40 -5.57 -28.55
N ILE A 6 4.62 -4.68 -29.18
CA ILE A 6 3.43 -4.09 -28.55
C ILE A 6 2.25 -5.08 -28.62
N HIS A 7 1.47 -5.20 -27.55
CA HIS A 7 0.25 -6.02 -27.54
C HIS A 7 -0.93 -5.31 -28.20
N ILE A 8 -1.60 -5.99 -29.14
CA ILE A 8 -2.82 -5.53 -29.83
C ILE A 8 -3.90 -6.62 -29.77
N ASN A 9 -5.14 -6.21 -29.52
CA ASN A 9 -6.31 -7.09 -29.54
C ASN A 9 -7.09 -6.89 -30.85
N ILE A 10 -7.41 -7.99 -31.52
CA ILE A 10 -8.12 -7.98 -32.80
C ILE A 10 -9.34 -8.86 -32.71
N VAL A 11 -10.51 -8.30 -33.07
CA VAL A 11 -11.75 -9.07 -33.16
C VAL A 11 -12.03 -9.45 -34.61
N VAL A 12 -12.32 -10.72 -34.86
CA VAL A 12 -12.70 -11.22 -36.18
C VAL A 12 -14.22 -11.33 -36.25
N ILE A 13 -14.82 -10.57 -37.16
CA ILE A 13 -16.28 -10.42 -37.28
C ILE A 13 -16.74 -10.71 -38.71
N GLY A 14 -17.99 -11.14 -38.87
CA GLY A 14 -18.56 -11.46 -40.19
C GLY A 14 -19.69 -12.50 -40.12
N HIS A 15 -20.35 -12.73 -41.25
CA HIS A 15 -21.46 -13.67 -41.36
C HIS A 15 -21.07 -15.11 -40.97
N VAL A 16 -22.01 -15.96 -40.52
CA VAL A 16 -21.74 -17.35 -40.08
C VAL A 16 -20.86 -18.09 -41.09
N ASP A 17 -21.22 -18.05 -42.37
CA ASP A 17 -20.55 -18.81 -43.44
C ASP A 17 -19.37 -18.08 -44.10
N SER A 18 -18.93 -16.93 -43.59
CA SER A 18 -17.85 -16.16 -44.22
C SER A 18 -16.46 -16.77 -44.05
N GLY A 19 -16.33 -17.88 -43.31
CA GLY A 19 -15.06 -18.57 -43.12
C GLY A 19 -14.12 -17.89 -42.10
N LYS A 20 -14.69 -17.21 -41.10
CA LYS A 20 -13.96 -16.54 -40.00
C LYS A 20 -13.00 -17.51 -39.29
N SER A 21 -13.54 -18.55 -38.68
CA SER A 21 -12.78 -19.49 -37.86
C SER A 21 -11.73 -20.25 -38.67
N THR A 22 -12.02 -20.58 -39.93
CA THR A 22 -11.04 -21.17 -40.86
C THR A 22 -9.86 -20.21 -41.11
N SER A 23 -10.14 -18.95 -41.42
CA SER A 23 -9.11 -17.95 -41.70
C SER A 23 -8.26 -17.65 -40.46
N THR A 24 -8.91 -17.50 -39.30
CA THR A 24 -8.26 -17.28 -38.02
C THR A 24 -7.39 -18.48 -37.61
N GLY A 25 -7.92 -19.70 -37.70
CA GLY A 25 -7.20 -20.92 -37.36
C GLY A 25 -5.99 -21.17 -38.26
N HIS A 26 -6.12 -20.86 -39.56
CA HIS A 26 -5.00 -20.93 -40.50
C HIS A 26 -3.91 -19.92 -40.12
N LEU A 27 -4.28 -18.67 -39.80
CA LEU A 27 -3.34 -17.63 -39.39
C LEU A 27 -2.54 -18.04 -38.14
N ILE A 28 -3.23 -18.56 -37.12
CA ILE A 28 -2.60 -19.02 -35.87
C ILE A 28 -1.65 -20.19 -36.13
N TYR A 29 -2.06 -21.16 -36.97
CA TYR A 29 -1.22 -22.30 -37.33
C TYR A 29 0.07 -21.84 -38.00
N LYS A 30 -0.04 -21.02 -39.05
CA LYS A 30 1.12 -20.58 -39.84
C LYS A 30 2.05 -19.65 -39.09
N CYS A 31 1.53 -18.85 -38.15
CA CYS A 31 2.34 -17.98 -37.30
C CYS A 31 2.94 -18.70 -36.08
N GLY A 32 2.83 -20.04 -36.00
CA GLY A 32 3.48 -20.84 -34.97
C GLY A 32 2.84 -20.76 -33.58
N GLY A 33 1.59 -20.30 -33.47
CA GLY A 33 0.88 -20.21 -32.19
C GLY A 33 0.47 -21.56 -31.58
N ILE A 34 0.61 -22.66 -32.33
CA ILE A 34 0.19 -24.01 -31.92
C ILE A 34 1.22 -25.05 -32.38
N ASP A 35 1.56 -25.98 -31.48
CA ASP A 35 2.46 -27.09 -31.76
C ASP A 35 1.90 -28.06 -32.82
N LYS A 36 2.76 -28.51 -33.74
CA LYS A 36 2.40 -29.45 -34.83
C LYS A 36 1.67 -30.71 -34.33
N ARG A 37 2.10 -31.28 -33.19
CA ARG A 37 1.50 -32.48 -32.59
C ARG A 37 0.04 -32.28 -32.16
N THR A 38 -0.30 -31.08 -31.68
CA THR A 38 -1.66 -30.74 -31.24
C THR A 38 -2.61 -30.64 -32.43
N ILE A 39 -2.12 -30.14 -33.56
CA ILE A 39 -2.90 -30.03 -34.80
C ILE A 39 -3.16 -31.40 -35.41
N GLU A 40 -2.16 -32.26 -35.51
CA GLU A 40 -2.32 -33.64 -36.00
C GLU A 40 -3.38 -34.41 -35.20
N LYS A 41 -3.45 -34.16 -33.88
CA LYS A 41 -4.48 -34.73 -33.01
C LYS A 41 -5.88 -34.20 -33.38
N PHE A 42 -6.05 -32.88 -33.51
CA PHE A 42 -7.34 -32.29 -33.87
C PHE A 42 -7.78 -32.65 -35.29
N GLU A 43 -6.84 -32.83 -36.20
CA GLU A 43 -7.06 -33.35 -37.55
C GLU A 43 -7.70 -34.72 -37.54
N LYS A 44 -7.15 -35.61 -36.72
CA LYS A 44 -7.64 -36.97 -36.57
C LYS A 44 -9.02 -36.98 -35.92
N GLU A 45 -9.22 -36.20 -34.86
CA GLU A 45 -10.53 -36.05 -34.19
C GLU A 45 -11.60 -35.47 -35.14
N ALA A 46 -11.26 -34.47 -35.94
CA ALA A 46 -12.19 -33.86 -36.92
C ALA A 46 -12.56 -34.84 -38.05
N ALA A 47 -11.60 -35.65 -38.50
CA ALA A 47 -11.83 -36.70 -39.49
C ALA A 47 -12.70 -37.83 -38.95
N GLU A 48 -12.47 -38.28 -37.71
CA GLU A 48 -13.27 -39.31 -37.02
C GLU A 48 -14.74 -38.87 -36.83
N MET A 49 -15.00 -37.56 -36.69
CA MET A 49 -16.34 -36.98 -36.60
C MET A 49 -16.98 -36.66 -37.97
N GLY A 50 -16.35 -37.05 -39.09
CA GLY A 50 -16.88 -36.83 -40.44
C GLY A 50 -16.85 -35.37 -40.91
N LYS A 51 -16.10 -34.50 -40.22
CA LYS A 51 -16.00 -33.06 -40.51
C LYS A 51 -14.55 -32.65 -40.79
N GLY A 52 -13.83 -33.46 -41.57
CA GLY A 52 -12.41 -33.22 -41.91
C GLY A 52 -12.14 -31.87 -42.61
N SER A 53 -13.15 -31.27 -43.25
CA SER A 53 -13.08 -29.93 -43.86
C SER A 53 -13.00 -28.78 -42.83
N PHE A 54 -13.06 -29.05 -41.53
CA PHE A 54 -13.04 -28.03 -40.46
C PHE A 54 -11.76 -28.06 -39.62
N LYS A 55 -10.69 -28.71 -40.10
CA LYS A 55 -9.39 -28.83 -39.41
C LYS A 55 -8.92 -27.53 -38.72
N TYR A 56 -8.97 -26.40 -39.42
CA TYR A 56 -8.54 -25.11 -38.86
C TYR A 56 -9.55 -24.46 -37.92
N ALA A 57 -10.86 -24.72 -38.08
CA ALA A 57 -11.88 -24.23 -37.15
C ALA A 57 -11.85 -25.01 -35.80
N TRP A 58 -11.52 -26.30 -35.85
CA TRP A 58 -11.40 -27.18 -34.68
C TRP A 58 -10.37 -26.72 -33.64
N VAL A 59 -9.39 -25.95 -34.11
CA VAL A 59 -8.37 -25.30 -33.28
C VAL A 59 -8.99 -24.26 -32.35
N LEU A 60 -10.00 -23.52 -32.83
CA LEU A 60 -10.63 -22.41 -32.11
C LEU A 60 -11.79 -22.90 -31.23
N ASP A 61 -12.53 -23.88 -31.72
CA ASP A 61 -13.72 -24.42 -31.06
C ASP A 61 -13.33 -25.37 -29.91
N LYS A 62 -13.44 -24.87 -28.67
CA LYS A 62 -13.11 -25.63 -27.46
C LYS A 62 -14.32 -26.33 -26.87
N LEU A 63 -15.53 -25.80 -27.07
CA LEU A 63 -16.74 -26.36 -26.50
C LEU A 63 -17.25 -27.54 -27.34
N LYS A 64 -17.70 -28.61 -26.67
CA LYS A 64 -18.31 -29.76 -27.36
C LYS A 64 -19.51 -29.35 -28.23
N ALA A 65 -20.32 -28.40 -27.74
CA ALA A 65 -21.46 -27.85 -28.46
C ALA A 65 -21.07 -27.06 -29.73
N GLU A 66 -19.91 -26.39 -29.74
CA GLU A 66 -19.38 -25.69 -30.93
C GLU A 66 -18.99 -26.71 -32.00
N ARG A 67 -18.23 -27.74 -31.61
CA ARG A 67 -17.76 -28.82 -32.49
C ARG A 67 -18.92 -29.61 -33.11
N GLU A 68 -19.99 -29.85 -32.33
CA GLU A 68 -21.20 -30.53 -32.81
C GLU A 68 -22.00 -29.66 -33.78
N ARG A 69 -22.18 -28.37 -33.49
CA ARG A 69 -23.01 -27.46 -34.31
C ARG A 69 -22.28 -26.80 -35.47
N GLY A 70 -20.94 -26.80 -35.48
CA GLY A 70 -20.12 -26.17 -36.53
C GLY A 70 -20.20 -24.63 -36.55
N ILE A 71 -20.56 -24.02 -35.41
CA ILE A 71 -20.63 -22.57 -35.24
C ILE A 71 -19.88 -22.18 -33.96
N THR A 72 -19.15 -21.07 -34.00
CA THR A 72 -18.52 -20.46 -32.82
C THR A 72 -19.59 -19.93 -31.88
N ILE A 73 -19.51 -20.27 -30.59
CA ILE A 73 -20.50 -19.94 -29.55
C ILE A 73 -19.87 -19.00 -28.51
N ASP A 74 -18.66 -19.31 -28.06
CA ASP A 74 -17.91 -18.57 -27.04
C ASP A 74 -16.68 -17.89 -27.63
N ILE A 75 -16.13 -16.93 -26.90
CA ILE A 75 -14.95 -16.19 -27.32
C ILE A 75 -13.71 -17.03 -27.03
N SER A 76 -12.95 -17.37 -28.07
CA SER A 76 -11.62 -17.96 -27.91
C SER A 76 -10.55 -16.88 -28.02
N LEU A 77 -9.63 -16.86 -27.05
CA LEU A 77 -8.46 -15.99 -27.04
C LEU A 77 -7.23 -16.79 -27.47
N TRP A 78 -6.63 -16.39 -28.59
CA TRP A 78 -5.40 -17.00 -29.10
C TRP A 78 -4.37 -15.94 -29.39
N LYS A 79 -3.11 -16.24 -29.06
CA LYS A 79 -2.00 -15.31 -29.24
C LYS A 79 -1.08 -15.83 -30.35
N PHE A 80 -0.62 -14.92 -31.19
CA PHE A 80 0.45 -15.18 -32.15
C PHE A 80 1.28 -13.91 -32.34
N GLU A 81 2.48 -14.08 -32.88
CA GLU A 81 3.43 -12.99 -33.06
C GLU A 81 3.50 -12.54 -34.52
N THR A 82 3.59 -11.23 -34.73
CA THR A 82 3.98 -10.65 -36.02
C THR A 82 5.37 -10.02 -35.91
N GLN A 83 5.80 -9.30 -36.96
CA GLN A 83 7.09 -8.60 -36.92
C GLN A 83 7.09 -7.46 -35.88
N LYS A 84 5.94 -6.80 -35.67
CA LYS A 84 5.81 -5.62 -34.80
C LYS A 84 5.02 -5.86 -33.51
N PHE A 85 4.07 -6.81 -33.53
CA PHE A 85 3.05 -6.92 -32.49
C PHE A 85 2.92 -8.32 -31.90
N TYR A 86 2.49 -8.37 -30.64
CA TYR A 86 1.85 -9.52 -30.05
C TYR A 86 0.34 -9.39 -30.26
N ILE A 87 -0.23 -10.21 -31.15
CA ILE A 87 -1.64 -10.12 -31.47
C ILE A 87 -2.42 -11.16 -30.68
N THR A 88 -3.43 -10.70 -29.93
CA THR A 88 -4.47 -11.56 -29.38
C THR A 88 -5.68 -11.52 -30.30
N ILE A 89 -6.04 -12.64 -30.91
CA ILE A 89 -7.27 -12.77 -31.67
C ILE A 89 -8.41 -13.14 -30.74
N ILE A 90 -9.50 -12.41 -30.92
CA ILE A 90 -10.81 -12.63 -30.35
C ILE A 90 -11.70 -13.14 -31.49
N ASP A 91 -11.91 -14.46 -31.57
CA ASP A 91 -12.86 -15.01 -32.55
C ASP A 91 -14.28 -14.72 -32.06
N ALA A 92 -15.02 -13.87 -32.78
CA ALA A 92 -16.37 -13.49 -32.38
C ALA A 92 -17.40 -14.36 -33.10
N PRO A 93 -18.44 -14.81 -32.37
CA PRO A 93 -19.45 -15.67 -32.94
C PRO A 93 -20.25 -14.92 -34.01
N GLY A 94 -20.51 -15.62 -35.11
CA GLY A 94 -21.27 -15.08 -36.23
C GLY A 94 -22.77 -15.04 -35.99
N HIS A 95 -23.30 -15.81 -35.04
CA HIS A 95 -24.73 -16.06 -34.90
C HIS A 95 -25.45 -15.00 -34.03
N ARG A 96 -26.72 -14.70 -34.35
CA ARG A 96 -27.53 -13.66 -33.69
C ARG A 96 -27.66 -13.86 -32.17
N ASP A 97 -27.81 -15.11 -31.74
CA ASP A 97 -27.97 -15.46 -30.32
C ASP A 97 -26.72 -15.14 -29.47
N PHE A 98 -25.56 -14.94 -30.10
CA PHE A 98 -24.29 -14.72 -29.43
C PHE A 98 -23.73 -13.30 -29.60
N ILE A 99 -24.57 -12.33 -30.02
CA ILE A 99 -24.20 -10.92 -30.11
C ILE A 99 -23.65 -10.39 -28.77
N LYS A 100 -24.13 -10.89 -27.63
CA LYS A 100 -23.58 -10.54 -26.32
C LYS A 100 -22.07 -10.81 -26.24
N ASN A 101 -21.65 -12.00 -26.65
CA ASN A 101 -20.26 -12.43 -26.63
C ASN A 101 -19.45 -11.58 -27.64
N MET A 102 -20.05 -11.26 -28.79
CA MET A 102 -19.44 -10.31 -29.73
C MET A 102 -19.24 -8.93 -29.10
N ILE A 103 -20.21 -8.38 -28.37
CA ILE A 103 -20.10 -7.05 -27.75
C ILE A 103 -18.98 -7.03 -26.72
N THR A 104 -18.89 -8.06 -25.87
CA THR A 104 -17.82 -8.18 -24.87
C THR A 104 -16.44 -8.41 -25.49
N GLY A 105 -16.36 -9.08 -26.64
CA GLY A 105 -15.09 -9.27 -27.36
C GLY A 105 -14.67 -8.02 -28.13
N THR A 106 -15.62 -7.35 -28.77
CA THR A 106 -15.40 -6.14 -29.57
C THR A 106 -15.07 -4.94 -28.69
N SER A 107 -15.59 -4.87 -27.46
CA SER A 107 -15.25 -3.80 -26.52
C SER A 107 -13.78 -3.82 -26.08
N GLN A 108 -13.11 -4.96 -26.20
CA GLN A 108 -11.69 -5.14 -25.86
C GLN A 108 -10.75 -5.00 -27.07
N ALA A 109 -11.32 -4.91 -28.27
CA ALA A 109 -10.56 -4.92 -29.53
C ALA A 109 -10.09 -3.52 -29.93
N ASP A 110 -8.87 -3.46 -30.44
CA ASP A 110 -8.25 -2.24 -30.95
C ASP A 110 -8.53 -2.07 -32.45
N CYS A 111 -8.68 -3.20 -33.15
CA CYS A 111 -9.02 -3.30 -34.56
C CYS A 111 -10.03 -4.44 -34.81
N ALA A 112 -10.91 -4.24 -35.79
CA ALA A 112 -11.84 -5.28 -36.25
C ALA A 112 -11.43 -5.80 -37.64
N VAL A 113 -11.37 -7.12 -37.81
CA VAL A 113 -11.23 -7.78 -39.11
C VAL A 113 -12.60 -8.25 -39.56
N LEU A 114 -13.15 -7.60 -40.59
CA LEU A 114 -14.41 -7.95 -41.20
C LEU A 114 -14.19 -8.97 -42.32
N VAL A 115 -14.56 -10.21 -42.08
CA VAL A 115 -14.47 -11.30 -43.07
C VAL A 115 -15.74 -11.38 -43.89
N VAL A 116 -15.62 -11.16 -45.19
CA VAL A 116 -16.71 -11.11 -46.17
C VAL A 116 -16.52 -12.25 -47.17
N ALA A 117 -17.52 -13.10 -47.37
CA ALA A 117 -17.46 -14.14 -48.40
C ALA A 117 -17.61 -13.55 -49.81
N ALA A 118 -16.81 -14.03 -50.76
CA ALA A 118 -16.86 -13.60 -52.16
C ALA A 118 -17.80 -14.42 -53.05
N GLY A 119 -18.20 -15.62 -52.59
CA GLY A 119 -19.08 -16.52 -53.33
C GLY A 119 -20.42 -15.86 -53.71
N THR A 120 -20.92 -16.24 -54.88
CA THR A 120 -22.22 -15.78 -55.40
C THR A 120 -23.35 -16.26 -54.47
N GLY A 121 -24.19 -15.34 -53.99
CA GLY A 121 -25.26 -15.62 -53.02
C GLY A 121 -24.83 -15.48 -51.56
N GLU A 122 -23.58 -15.83 -51.23
CA GLU A 122 -23.07 -15.70 -49.85
C GLU A 122 -22.80 -14.24 -49.46
N PHE A 123 -22.24 -13.45 -50.40
CA PHE A 123 -22.02 -12.02 -50.20
C PHE A 123 -23.34 -11.28 -49.98
N GLU A 124 -24.32 -11.53 -50.85
CA GLU A 124 -25.64 -10.91 -50.86
C GLU A 124 -26.41 -11.24 -49.57
N ALA A 125 -26.31 -12.47 -49.07
CA ALA A 125 -26.88 -12.88 -47.79
C ALA A 125 -26.27 -12.09 -46.62
N GLY A 126 -24.93 -11.96 -46.60
CA GLY A 126 -24.20 -11.24 -45.56
C GLY A 126 -24.47 -9.73 -45.53
N ILE A 127 -24.63 -9.09 -46.70
CA ILE A 127 -24.89 -7.66 -46.84
C ILE A 127 -26.40 -7.32 -46.88
N SER A 128 -27.30 -8.30 -46.78
CA SER A 128 -28.74 -8.04 -46.75
C SER A 128 -29.17 -7.17 -45.55
N LYS A 129 -30.41 -6.63 -45.54
CA LYS A 129 -30.94 -5.87 -44.39
C LYS A 129 -30.93 -6.65 -43.07
N ASN A 130 -31.02 -7.97 -43.17
CA ASN A 130 -30.99 -8.92 -42.06
C ASN A 130 -29.61 -9.58 -41.88
N GLY A 131 -28.64 -9.19 -42.71
CA GLY A 131 -27.31 -9.78 -42.74
C GLY A 131 -26.44 -9.33 -41.58
N GLN A 132 -25.66 -10.26 -41.04
CA GLN A 132 -24.84 -10.04 -39.84
C GLN A 132 -23.62 -9.16 -40.14
N THR A 133 -23.08 -9.18 -41.37
CA THR A 133 -21.94 -8.33 -41.75
C THR A 133 -22.25 -6.85 -41.51
N ARG A 134 -23.50 -6.45 -41.75
CA ARG A 134 -23.99 -5.09 -41.50
C ARG A 134 -24.07 -4.76 -40.02
N GLU A 135 -24.70 -5.64 -39.26
CA GLU A 135 -24.90 -5.49 -37.82
C GLU A 135 -23.56 -5.47 -37.07
N HIS A 136 -22.63 -6.36 -37.43
CA HIS A 136 -21.31 -6.48 -36.84
C HIS A 136 -20.44 -5.24 -37.08
N ALA A 137 -20.46 -4.67 -38.29
CA ALA A 137 -19.71 -3.46 -38.60
C ALA A 137 -20.27 -2.23 -37.84
N LEU A 138 -21.59 -2.14 -37.71
CA LEU A 138 -22.26 -1.09 -36.92
C LEU A 138 -21.93 -1.22 -35.42
N LEU A 139 -21.97 -2.45 -34.89
CA LEU A 139 -21.62 -2.74 -33.50
C LEU A 139 -20.16 -2.37 -33.21
N ALA A 140 -19.22 -2.77 -34.06
CA ALA A 140 -17.81 -2.42 -33.91
C ALA A 140 -17.59 -0.90 -33.85
N TYR A 141 -18.26 -0.14 -34.72
CA TYR A 141 -18.13 1.32 -34.73
C TYR A 141 -18.75 1.96 -33.49
N THR A 142 -19.92 1.49 -33.07
CA THR A 142 -20.63 1.99 -31.87
C THR A 142 -19.85 1.68 -30.59
N LEU A 143 -19.18 0.52 -30.57
CA LEU A 143 -18.22 0.12 -29.54
C LEU A 143 -16.85 0.77 -29.78
N GLY A 144 -16.75 1.83 -30.58
CA GLY A 144 -15.57 2.68 -30.73
C GLY A 144 -14.31 2.01 -31.27
N VAL A 145 -14.44 0.85 -31.93
CA VAL A 145 -13.36 0.28 -32.74
C VAL A 145 -13.30 1.11 -34.03
N LYS A 146 -12.35 2.04 -34.10
CA LYS A 146 -12.24 2.99 -35.23
C LYS A 146 -11.40 2.46 -36.39
N GLN A 147 -10.63 1.39 -36.16
CA GLN A 147 -9.78 0.76 -37.17
C GLN A 147 -10.42 -0.55 -37.64
N MET A 148 -10.53 -0.72 -38.95
CA MET A 148 -11.14 -1.91 -39.55
C MET A 148 -10.27 -2.39 -40.72
N ILE A 149 -10.19 -3.72 -40.89
CA ILE A 149 -9.58 -4.41 -42.03
C ILE A 149 -10.69 -5.24 -42.67
N VAL A 150 -10.82 -5.19 -44.00
CA VAL A 150 -11.80 -6.03 -44.72
C VAL A 150 -11.05 -7.15 -45.43
N ALA A 151 -11.33 -8.39 -45.03
CA ALA A 151 -10.81 -9.59 -45.64
C ALA A 151 -11.90 -10.20 -46.54
N VAL A 152 -11.72 -10.12 -47.86
CA VAL A 152 -12.62 -10.72 -48.84
C VAL A 152 -12.20 -12.17 -49.04
N ASN A 153 -12.89 -13.08 -48.36
CA ASN A 153 -12.57 -14.49 -48.25
C ASN A 153 -13.30 -15.35 -49.28
N LYS A 154 -12.84 -16.59 -49.48
CA LYS A 154 -13.34 -17.54 -50.49
C LYS A 154 -13.20 -17.03 -51.93
N MET A 155 -12.10 -16.34 -52.24
CA MET A 155 -11.81 -15.91 -53.61
C MET A 155 -11.70 -17.09 -54.59
N ASP A 156 -11.33 -18.27 -54.10
CA ASP A 156 -11.28 -19.53 -54.84
C ASP A 156 -12.66 -20.01 -55.33
N THR A 157 -13.75 -19.65 -54.65
CA THR A 157 -15.12 -20.05 -55.03
C THR A 157 -15.86 -19.00 -55.87
N THR A 158 -15.15 -17.98 -56.33
CA THR A 158 -15.74 -17.01 -57.27
C THR A 158 -15.89 -17.64 -58.65
N GLU A 159 -16.78 -17.10 -59.48
CA GLU A 159 -17.01 -17.57 -60.85
C GLU A 159 -16.63 -16.46 -61.84
N PRO A 160 -15.49 -16.56 -62.58
CA PRO A 160 -14.43 -17.58 -62.48
C PRO A 160 -13.59 -17.46 -61.19
N PRO A 161 -12.86 -18.52 -60.77
CA PRO A 161 -12.04 -18.48 -59.56
C PRO A 161 -11.02 -17.33 -59.55
N TYR A 162 -10.84 -16.70 -58.39
CA TYR A 162 -9.99 -15.53 -58.17
C TYR A 162 -10.30 -14.32 -59.08
N SER A 163 -11.59 -14.07 -59.36
CA SER A 163 -12.06 -12.97 -60.23
C SER A 163 -11.83 -11.56 -59.64
N GLU A 164 -11.09 -10.72 -60.38
CA GLU A 164 -10.89 -9.29 -60.07
C GLU A 164 -12.21 -8.51 -60.07
N LYS A 165 -13.05 -8.75 -61.08
CA LYS A 165 -14.34 -8.07 -61.24
C LYS A 165 -15.25 -8.26 -60.02
N ARG A 166 -15.29 -9.47 -59.46
CA ARG A 166 -16.08 -9.78 -58.26
C ARG A 166 -15.51 -9.11 -57.01
N PHE A 167 -14.19 -9.06 -56.89
CA PHE A 167 -13.54 -8.35 -55.78
C PHE A 167 -13.85 -6.84 -55.81
N ASP A 168 -13.78 -6.20 -56.98
CA ASP A 168 -14.06 -4.77 -57.11
C ASP A 168 -15.52 -4.40 -56.84
N GLU A 169 -16.45 -5.27 -57.23
CA GLU A 169 -17.87 -5.17 -56.88
C GLU A 169 -18.06 -5.15 -55.36
N ILE A 170 -17.54 -6.19 -54.68
CA ILE A 170 -17.61 -6.33 -53.21
C ILE A 170 -16.95 -5.13 -52.52
N LYS A 171 -15.76 -4.73 -52.98
CA LYS A 171 -15.03 -3.58 -52.45
C LYS A 171 -15.86 -2.31 -52.54
N THR A 172 -16.52 -2.06 -53.67
CA THR A 172 -17.35 -0.85 -53.88
C THR A 172 -18.58 -0.85 -52.98
N GLU A 173 -19.29 -1.96 -52.89
CA GLU A 173 -20.49 -2.08 -52.05
C GLU A 173 -20.15 -1.97 -50.56
N VAL A 174 -19.16 -2.72 -50.09
CA VAL A 174 -18.73 -2.71 -48.69
C VAL A 174 -18.15 -1.33 -48.33
N SER A 175 -17.38 -0.69 -49.21
CA SER A 175 -16.87 0.68 -49.00
C SER A 175 -18.00 1.69 -48.82
N THR A 176 -19.03 1.61 -49.67
CA THR A 176 -20.22 2.47 -49.57
C THR A 176 -20.93 2.24 -48.23
N TYR A 177 -20.99 1.00 -47.78
CA TYR A 177 -21.67 0.62 -46.55
C TYR A 177 -20.92 1.07 -45.29
N ILE A 178 -19.61 0.78 -45.18
CA ILE A 178 -18.80 1.21 -44.03
C ILE A 178 -18.72 2.74 -43.92
N LYS A 179 -18.75 3.45 -45.06
CA LYS A 179 -18.83 4.92 -45.11
C LYS A 179 -20.17 5.45 -44.59
N LYS A 180 -21.28 4.72 -44.77
CA LYS A 180 -22.59 5.04 -44.16
C LYS A 180 -22.57 4.84 -42.65
N ILE A 181 -21.85 3.84 -42.14
CA ILE A 181 -21.69 3.60 -40.69
C ILE A 181 -20.87 4.72 -40.04
N GLY A 182 -19.79 5.15 -40.69
CA GLY A 182 -18.92 6.21 -40.18
C GLY A 182 -17.42 5.97 -40.36
N TYR A 183 -17.01 4.80 -40.86
CA TYR A 183 -15.61 4.54 -41.17
C TYR A 183 -15.13 5.36 -42.37
N ASN A 184 -13.85 5.75 -42.35
CA ASN A 184 -13.20 6.31 -43.52
C ASN A 184 -12.74 5.17 -44.44
N SER A 185 -13.41 4.99 -45.59
CA SER A 185 -13.09 3.92 -46.55
C SER A 185 -11.65 3.98 -47.07
N ALA A 186 -11.02 5.16 -47.10
CA ALA A 186 -9.61 5.31 -47.53
C ALA A 186 -8.60 4.79 -46.48
N ALA A 187 -9.02 4.65 -45.22
CA ALA A 187 -8.17 4.16 -44.13
C ALA A 187 -8.34 2.66 -43.86
N VAL A 188 -9.20 1.97 -44.63
CA VAL A 188 -9.54 0.55 -44.44
C VAL A 188 -8.89 -0.27 -45.56
N PRO A 189 -7.96 -1.19 -45.26
CA PRO A 189 -7.40 -2.07 -46.27
C PRO A 189 -8.39 -3.17 -46.66
N PHE A 190 -8.49 -3.43 -47.97
CA PHE A 190 -9.27 -4.52 -48.55
C PHE A 190 -8.30 -5.58 -49.06
N VAL A 191 -8.34 -6.77 -48.48
CA VAL A 191 -7.42 -7.87 -48.79
C VAL A 191 -8.21 -9.06 -49.35
N PRO A 192 -8.00 -9.45 -50.63
CA PRO A 192 -8.57 -10.68 -51.17
C PRO A 192 -7.77 -11.88 -50.64
N ILE A 193 -8.44 -12.82 -49.97
CA ILE A 193 -7.81 -13.99 -49.34
C ILE A 193 -8.57 -15.28 -49.67
N SER A 194 -7.88 -16.41 -49.48
CA SER A 194 -8.52 -17.72 -49.27
C SER A 194 -8.04 -18.30 -47.96
N GLY A 195 -8.89 -18.27 -46.93
CA GLY A 195 -8.55 -18.84 -45.61
C GLY A 195 -8.31 -20.35 -45.63
N TRP A 196 -8.86 -21.06 -46.63
CA TRP A 196 -8.65 -22.50 -46.78
C TRP A 196 -7.28 -22.81 -47.42
N HIS A 197 -6.97 -22.18 -48.55
CA HIS A 197 -5.74 -22.42 -49.30
C HIS A 197 -4.53 -21.62 -48.80
N GLY A 198 -4.75 -20.57 -47.99
CA GLY A 198 -3.71 -19.70 -47.46
C GLY A 198 -3.31 -18.54 -48.38
N ASP A 199 -4.01 -18.34 -49.49
CA ASP A 199 -3.72 -17.27 -50.46
C ASP A 199 -3.82 -15.88 -49.82
N ASN A 200 -2.77 -15.04 -49.99
CA ASN A 200 -2.65 -13.69 -49.43
C ASN A 200 -2.78 -13.60 -47.89
N MET A 201 -2.65 -14.71 -47.16
CA MET A 201 -2.71 -14.71 -45.70
C MET A 201 -1.38 -14.26 -45.09
N LEU A 202 -0.29 -14.99 -45.39
CA LEU A 202 1.08 -14.66 -44.97
C LEU A 202 1.98 -14.31 -46.15
N GLU A 203 1.79 -14.99 -47.28
CA GLU A 203 2.55 -14.82 -48.51
C GLU A 203 1.60 -14.38 -49.62
N ALA A 204 2.12 -13.62 -50.59
CA ALA A 204 1.34 -13.19 -51.74
C ALA A 204 1.00 -14.39 -52.64
N SER A 205 -0.26 -14.45 -53.09
CA SER A 205 -0.72 -15.54 -53.95
C SER A 205 -0.24 -15.38 -55.39
N GLU A 206 0.27 -16.46 -55.97
CA GLU A 206 0.63 -16.53 -57.40
C GLU A 206 -0.62 -16.53 -58.32
N LYS A 207 -1.79 -16.87 -57.77
CA LYS A 207 -3.05 -16.98 -58.53
C LYS A 207 -3.75 -15.63 -58.74
N MET A 208 -3.40 -14.61 -57.96
CA MET A 208 -3.99 -13.27 -57.99
C MET A 208 -2.98 -12.23 -58.50
N THR A 209 -2.44 -12.42 -59.70
CA THR A 209 -1.43 -11.52 -60.30
C THR A 209 -1.94 -10.10 -60.55
N TRP A 210 -3.26 -9.93 -60.67
CA TRP A 210 -3.93 -8.63 -60.81
C TRP A 210 -3.91 -7.80 -59.52
N PHE A 211 -3.81 -8.44 -58.34
CA PHE A 211 -3.82 -7.74 -57.06
C PHE A 211 -2.44 -7.14 -56.74
N LYS A 212 -2.27 -5.84 -57.00
CA LYS A 212 -1.00 -5.13 -56.78
C LYS A 212 -0.71 -4.83 -55.30
N GLY A 213 -1.71 -4.93 -54.44
CA GLY A 213 -1.65 -4.62 -53.02
C GLY A 213 -2.79 -3.70 -52.57
N TRP A 214 -3.00 -3.63 -51.27
CA TRP A 214 -3.86 -2.66 -50.61
C TRP A 214 -3.05 -1.42 -50.21
N ASN A 215 -3.69 -0.26 -50.26
CA ASN A 215 -3.11 1.03 -49.87
C ASN A 215 -4.08 1.72 -48.90
N ILE A 216 -3.57 2.29 -47.81
CA ILE A 216 -4.35 3.09 -46.86
C ILE A 216 -3.81 4.51 -46.73
N GLU A 217 -4.74 5.46 -46.64
CA GLU A 217 -4.46 6.88 -46.40
C GLU A 217 -5.04 7.32 -45.06
N ARG A 218 -4.17 7.79 -44.16
CA ARG A 218 -4.57 8.29 -42.82
C ARG A 218 -3.59 9.33 -42.31
N LYS A 219 -4.06 10.15 -41.36
CA LYS A 219 -3.28 11.26 -40.76
C LYS A 219 -1.98 10.80 -40.06
N GLU A 220 -1.96 9.56 -39.56
CA GLU A 220 -0.86 8.98 -38.78
C GLU A 220 0.21 8.30 -39.67
N GLY A 221 0.03 8.30 -41.00
CA GLY A 221 0.97 7.73 -41.97
C GLY A 221 0.32 6.69 -42.90
N ASN A 222 0.63 6.81 -44.20
CA ASN A 222 0.16 5.88 -45.23
C ASN A 222 0.88 4.54 -45.12
N ALA A 223 0.19 3.45 -45.47
CA ALA A 223 0.78 2.12 -45.53
C ALA A 223 0.29 1.37 -46.76
N THR A 224 1.14 0.49 -47.28
CA THR A 224 0.86 -0.35 -48.44
C THR A 224 1.33 -1.77 -48.14
N GLY A 225 0.58 -2.77 -48.59
CA GLY A 225 0.95 -4.17 -48.43
C GLY A 225 0.16 -5.07 -49.38
N LYS A 226 0.44 -6.37 -49.35
CA LYS A 226 -0.22 -7.38 -50.21
C LYS A 226 -0.94 -8.45 -49.41
N THR A 227 -0.52 -8.71 -48.18
CA THR A 227 -1.05 -9.82 -47.37
C THR A 227 -1.93 -9.33 -46.22
N LEU A 228 -2.71 -10.24 -45.65
CA LEU A 228 -3.49 -9.98 -44.45
C LEU A 228 -2.57 -9.74 -43.24
N LEU A 229 -1.47 -10.49 -43.12
CA LEU A 229 -0.49 -10.29 -42.05
C LEU A 229 0.12 -8.88 -42.08
N GLU A 230 0.48 -8.38 -43.26
CA GLU A 230 0.98 -7.00 -43.42
C GLU A 230 -0.10 -5.97 -43.07
N ALA A 231 -1.39 -6.26 -43.32
CA ALA A 231 -2.48 -5.38 -42.96
C ALA A 231 -2.64 -5.30 -41.42
N LEU A 232 -2.44 -6.42 -40.73
CA LEU A 232 -2.40 -6.47 -39.26
C LEU A 232 -1.19 -5.72 -38.70
N ASP A 233 -0.02 -5.82 -39.34
CA ASP A 233 1.20 -5.07 -38.98
C ASP A 233 1.12 -3.56 -39.30
N ALA A 234 0.11 -3.14 -40.07
CA ALA A 234 -0.18 -1.73 -40.36
C ALA A 234 -1.21 -1.11 -39.40
N VAL A 235 -1.76 -1.87 -38.44
CA VAL A 235 -2.65 -1.33 -37.40
C VAL A 235 -1.89 -0.33 -36.54
N VAL A 236 -2.49 0.82 -36.27
CA VAL A 236 -1.91 1.81 -35.35
C VAL A 236 -2.19 1.35 -33.92
N PRO A 237 -1.16 1.21 -33.07
CA PRO A 237 -1.39 0.84 -31.68
C PRO A 237 -2.21 1.93 -30.98
N PRO A 238 -3.25 1.57 -30.20
CA PRO A 238 -4.02 2.56 -29.46
C PRO A 238 -3.17 3.19 -28.35
N ALA A 239 -3.39 4.48 -28.09
CA ALA A 239 -2.83 5.13 -26.91
C ALA A 239 -3.48 4.50 -25.65
N ARG A 240 -2.69 3.75 -24.87
CA ARG A 240 -3.18 3.14 -23.63
C ARG A 240 -3.43 4.24 -22.60
N PRO A 241 -4.61 4.26 -21.93
CA PRO A 241 -4.96 5.31 -20.99
C PRO A 241 -4.29 5.11 -19.62
N THR A 242 -2.97 5.13 -19.57
CA THR A 242 -2.17 4.99 -18.33
C THR A 242 -2.31 6.20 -17.42
N ASP A 243 -2.45 7.39 -18.00
CA ASP A 243 -2.52 8.66 -17.26
C ASP A 243 -3.93 8.96 -16.71
N LYS A 244 -4.93 8.19 -17.15
CA LYS A 244 -6.30 8.31 -16.64
C LYS A 244 -6.43 7.68 -15.25
N PRO A 245 -7.40 8.10 -14.43
CA PRO A 245 -7.63 7.47 -13.14
C PRO A 245 -7.94 5.97 -13.26
N LEU A 246 -7.63 5.23 -12.20
CA LEU A 246 -7.79 3.78 -12.16
C LEU A 246 -9.28 3.40 -12.29
N ARG A 247 -9.59 2.52 -13.24
CA ARG A 247 -10.87 1.81 -13.34
C ARG A 247 -10.62 0.34 -13.65
N LEU A 248 -11.03 -0.51 -12.72
CA LEU A 248 -10.93 -1.97 -12.83
C LEU A 248 -12.29 -2.58 -12.48
N PRO A 249 -13.14 -2.90 -13.47
CA PRO A 249 -14.38 -3.62 -13.24
C PRO A 249 -14.10 -5.08 -12.82
N LEU A 250 -14.70 -5.49 -11.71
CA LEU A 250 -14.54 -6.83 -11.15
C LEU A 250 -15.27 -7.86 -12.02
N GLN A 251 -14.53 -8.87 -12.45
CA GLN A 251 -15.04 -10.05 -13.15
C GLN A 251 -15.52 -11.09 -12.15
N ASP A 252 -14.66 -11.44 -11.19
CA ASP A 252 -14.93 -12.44 -10.15
C ASP A 252 -14.25 -12.07 -8.83
N VAL A 253 -14.68 -12.69 -7.73
CA VAL A 253 -14.11 -12.49 -6.39
C VAL A 253 -13.95 -13.85 -5.71
N TYR A 254 -12.72 -14.19 -5.37
CA TYR A 254 -12.38 -15.48 -4.75
C TYR A 254 -12.05 -15.31 -3.26
N LYS A 255 -12.30 -16.37 -2.48
CA LYS A 255 -11.77 -16.53 -1.12
C LYS A 255 -10.66 -17.57 -1.16
N ILE A 256 -9.42 -17.13 -0.97
CA ILE A 256 -8.27 -18.04 -0.95
C ILE A 256 -7.81 -18.20 0.50
N GLY A 257 -7.77 -19.44 0.98
CA GLY A 257 -7.30 -19.75 2.34
C GLY A 257 -5.85 -19.32 2.53
N GLY A 258 -5.56 -18.58 3.61
CA GLY A 258 -4.22 -18.03 3.89
C GLY A 258 -3.95 -16.65 3.28
N ILE A 259 -4.52 -16.33 2.12
CA ILE A 259 -4.31 -15.04 1.42
C ILE A 259 -5.42 -14.03 1.75
N GLY A 260 -6.68 -14.46 1.74
CA GLY A 260 -7.84 -13.60 2.00
C GLY A 260 -8.80 -13.50 0.82
N THR A 261 -9.30 -12.29 0.57
CA THR A 261 -10.24 -11.98 -0.51
C THR A 261 -9.47 -11.47 -1.73
N VAL A 262 -9.64 -12.14 -2.87
CA VAL A 262 -8.94 -11.83 -4.12
C VAL A 262 -9.96 -11.49 -5.21
N PRO A 263 -10.30 -10.20 -5.39
CA PRO A 263 -10.94 -9.72 -6.61
C PRO A 263 -10.06 -9.93 -7.85
N VAL A 264 -10.70 -10.29 -8.96
CA VAL A 264 -10.08 -10.45 -10.27
C VAL A 264 -10.80 -9.57 -11.27
N GLY A 265 -10.05 -8.85 -12.09
CA GLY A 265 -10.61 -8.05 -13.18
C GLY A 265 -9.54 -7.50 -14.11
N ARG A 266 -10.02 -6.89 -15.19
CA ARG A 266 -9.16 -6.24 -16.18
C ARG A 266 -8.96 -4.78 -15.82
N VAL A 267 -7.73 -4.29 -15.82
CA VAL A 267 -7.46 -2.85 -15.72
C VAL A 267 -7.89 -2.20 -17.03
N GLU A 268 -8.89 -1.33 -17.00
CA GLU A 268 -9.40 -0.65 -18.20
C GLU A 268 -8.73 0.72 -18.38
N THR A 269 -8.49 1.45 -17.29
CA THR A 269 -7.75 2.72 -17.27
C THR A 269 -6.89 2.84 -16.02
N GLY A 270 -5.82 3.63 -16.11
CA GLY A 270 -4.91 3.90 -15.00
C GLY A 270 -3.96 2.74 -14.67
N LEU A 271 -3.27 2.88 -13.54
CA LEU A 271 -2.31 1.91 -13.04
C LEU A 271 -2.77 1.37 -11.68
N LEU A 272 -2.64 0.06 -11.49
CA LEU A 272 -2.85 -0.61 -10.21
C LEU A 272 -1.49 -1.02 -9.65
N LYS A 273 -1.19 -0.57 -8.43
CA LYS A 273 0.06 -0.86 -7.72
C LYS A 273 -0.24 -1.48 -6.36
N PRO A 274 0.65 -2.34 -5.84
CA PRO A 274 0.59 -2.75 -4.44
C PRO A 274 0.60 -1.53 -3.51
N ASN A 275 -0.04 -1.67 -2.36
CA ASN A 275 -0.25 -0.65 -1.32
C ASN A 275 -1.12 0.56 -1.73
N MET A 276 -1.72 0.55 -2.93
CA MET A 276 -2.73 1.54 -3.28
C MET A 276 -4.00 1.34 -2.45
N VAL A 277 -4.57 2.45 -1.97
CA VAL A 277 -5.88 2.45 -1.32
C VAL A 277 -6.94 2.60 -2.41
N VAL A 278 -7.73 1.55 -2.58
CA VAL A 278 -8.75 1.46 -3.61
C VAL A 278 -10.16 1.57 -3.02
N ASN A 279 -11.05 2.15 -3.81
CA ASN A 279 -12.47 2.28 -3.55
C ASN A 279 -13.27 1.37 -4.50
N PHE A 280 -14.17 0.57 -3.93
CA PHE A 280 -15.10 -0.28 -4.68
C PHE A 280 -16.48 0.37 -4.76
N ALA A 281 -16.90 0.77 -5.96
CA ALA A 281 -18.24 1.21 -6.25
C ALA A 281 -19.12 0.05 -6.72
N PRO A 282 -20.42 0.01 -6.38
CA PRO A 282 -21.21 1.05 -5.71
C PRO A 282 -21.19 0.97 -4.16
N SER A 283 -20.55 -0.02 -3.55
CA SER A 283 -20.56 -0.20 -2.09
C SER A 283 -19.78 0.86 -1.31
N SER A 284 -19.00 1.71 -2.00
CA SER A 284 -18.11 2.73 -1.41
C SER A 284 -17.18 2.14 -0.35
N LEU A 285 -16.73 0.90 -0.58
CA LEU A 285 -15.87 0.17 0.34
C LEU A 285 -14.41 0.50 0.02
N GLN A 286 -13.65 0.92 1.03
CA GLN A 286 -12.27 1.34 0.86
C GLN A 286 -11.30 0.38 1.54
N THR A 287 -10.30 -0.10 0.80
CA THR A 287 -9.29 -1.02 1.32
C THR A 287 -7.97 -0.85 0.58
N GLU A 288 -6.91 -1.41 1.16
CA GLU A 288 -5.56 -1.38 0.62
C GLU A 288 -5.29 -2.67 -0.18
N VAL A 289 -4.70 -2.52 -1.36
CA VAL A 289 -4.23 -3.63 -2.19
C VAL A 289 -2.90 -4.13 -1.63
N LYS A 290 -2.77 -5.42 -1.32
CA LYS A 290 -1.54 -5.98 -0.74
C LYS A 290 -0.60 -6.59 -1.78
N SER A 291 -1.14 -7.35 -2.70
CA SER A 291 -0.39 -7.99 -3.77
C SER A 291 -1.22 -8.01 -5.05
N ILE A 292 -0.53 -8.09 -6.19
CA ILE A 292 -1.13 -8.21 -7.52
C ILE A 292 -0.48 -9.41 -8.19
N GLU A 293 -1.31 -10.27 -8.77
CA GLU A 293 -0.95 -11.50 -9.45
C GLU A 293 -1.53 -11.49 -10.86
N MET A 294 -0.73 -11.96 -11.82
CA MET A 294 -1.16 -12.20 -13.20
C MET A 294 -0.81 -13.63 -13.57
N HIS A 295 -1.77 -14.40 -14.07
CA HIS A 295 -1.53 -15.79 -14.51
C HIS A 295 -0.89 -16.72 -13.46
N HIS A 296 -1.24 -16.55 -12.18
CA HIS A 296 -0.66 -17.29 -11.04
C HIS A 296 0.83 -17.05 -10.78
N GLU A 297 1.42 -16.05 -11.45
CA GLU A 297 2.68 -15.47 -11.06
C GLU A 297 2.37 -14.19 -10.29
N ALA A 298 2.91 -14.09 -9.07
CA ALA A 298 3.03 -12.80 -8.43
C ALA A 298 3.88 -11.92 -9.36
N LEU A 299 3.52 -10.64 -9.50
CA LEU A 299 4.42 -9.65 -10.11
C LEU A 299 5.62 -9.46 -9.17
N GLU A 300 6.46 -10.48 -9.09
CA GLU A 300 7.78 -10.49 -8.46
C GLU A 300 8.80 -10.22 -9.56
N GLY A 301 9.77 -9.34 -9.28
CA GLY A 301 10.90 -9.10 -10.17
C GLY A 301 11.75 -10.37 -10.33
N THR A 302 11.40 -11.22 -11.29
CA THR A 302 12.18 -12.39 -11.67
C THR A 302 13.26 -11.97 -12.66
N LEU A 303 14.51 -11.88 -12.19
CA LEU A 303 15.68 -11.98 -13.05
C LEU A 303 15.71 -13.39 -13.63
N LEU A 304 15.47 -13.53 -14.95
CA LEU A 304 15.70 -14.77 -15.68
C LEU A 304 17.16 -15.23 -15.50
N ASP A 305 17.32 -16.34 -14.79
CA ASP A 305 18.57 -17.04 -14.54
C ASP A 305 19.10 -17.63 -15.86
N SER A 306 20.06 -16.94 -16.48
CA SER A 306 20.79 -17.41 -17.66
C SER A 306 22.01 -18.24 -17.23
N ARG A 307 21.73 -19.41 -16.67
CA ARG A 307 22.70 -20.51 -16.56
C ARG A 307 22.20 -21.72 -17.33
N ARG A 308 22.40 -21.70 -18.65
CA ARG A 308 22.62 -22.90 -19.47
C ARG A 308 23.39 -22.55 -20.75
N ASN A 309 24.67 -22.89 -20.70
CA ASN A 309 25.61 -23.33 -21.73
C ASN A 309 25.81 -22.57 -23.07
N THR A 310 27.10 -22.23 -23.26
CA THR A 310 27.92 -22.31 -24.48
C THR A 310 27.40 -21.63 -25.74
N ASP A 311 27.93 -20.43 -26.03
CA ASP A 311 28.41 -20.00 -27.36
C ASP A 311 28.73 -18.50 -27.35
N LYS A 312 29.84 -18.11 -26.70
CA LYS A 312 30.28 -16.71 -26.57
C LYS A 312 31.53 -16.32 -27.37
N GLU A 313 31.90 -17.11 -28.38
CA GLU A 313 33.06 -16.81 -29.23
C GLU A 313 32.72 -16.44 -30.70
N LYS A 314 31.44 -16.36 -31.09
CA LYS A 314 31.06 -16.08 -32.49
C LYS A 314 30.49 -14.68 -32.80
N LEU A 315 30.49 -13.74 -31.85
CA LEU A 315 29.80 -12.44 -32.01
C LEU A 315 30.67 -11.20 -31.76
N MET A 316 32.01 -11.33 -31.88
CA MET A 316 32.95 -10.19 -31.81
C MET A 316 33.64 -9.82 -33.14
N HIS A 317 33.16 -10.32 -34.27
CA HIS A 317 33.59 -9.84 -35.58
C HIS A 317 32.38 -9.44 -36.41
N LEU A 318 32.07 -8.14 -36.40
CA LEU A 318 31.57 -7.33 -37.52
C LEU A 318 31.25 -5.94 -36.95
N SER A 319 32.31 -5.15 -36.86
CA SER A 319 32.30 -3.72 -36.58
C SER A 319 31.73 -2.93 -37.76
N SER A 320 31.33 -1.69 -37.43
CA SER A 320 31.53 -0.48 -38.23
C SER A 320 30.83 -0.36 -39.58
N GLU A 321 29.79 0.49 -39.66
CA GLU A 321 29.68 1.56 -40.66
C GLU A 321 28.45 2.47 -40.46
N SER A 322 28.69 3.79 -40.49
CA SER A 322 27.75 4.93 -40.71
C SER A 322 26.60 5.13 -39.68
N GLY A 323 26.24 6.32 -39.19
CA GLY A 323 26.48 7.70 -39.61
C GLY A 323 25.16 8.50 -39.45
N LYS A 324 25.06 9.33 -38.39
CA LYS A 324 24.10 10.44 -38.15
C LYS A 324 22.58 10.14 -38.12
N GLY A 325 21.98 10.36 -36.95
CA GLY A 325 20.54 10.62 -36.78
C GLY A 325 20.24 11.02 -35.33
N MET A 326 19.86 12.28 -35.10
CA MET A 326 19.46 12.83 -33.80
C MET A 326 18.25 12.07 -33.25
N PHE A 327 18.35 11.54 -32.03
CA PHE A 327 17.20 11.06 -31.27
C PHE A 327 17.16 11.80 -29.94
N THR A 328 16.07 12.53 -29.73
CA THR A 328 15.69 13.22 -28.50
C THR A 328 15.31 12.22 -27.41
N ASP A 329 15.61 12.60 -26.16
CA ASP A 329 15.30 11.88 -24.93
C ASP A 329 13.86 11.39 -24.83
N SER A 330 13.64 10.06 -24.85
CA SER A 330 12.47 9.41 -24.24
C SER A 330 12.58 7.88 -24.31
N CYS A 331 13.46 7.26 -23.52
CA CYS A 331 13.47 5.80 -23.30
C CYS A 331 14.16 5.45 -21.98
N LEU A 332 13.48 5.69 -20.85
CA LEU A 332 13.77 5.05 -19.56
C LEU A 332 12.59 4.12 -19.25
N PHE A 333 12.61 2.91 -19.80
CA PHE A 333 11.65 1.86 -19.46
C PHE A 333 12.12 1.12 -18.19
N SER A 334 11.27 1.15 -17.16
CA SER A 334 11.39 0.46 -15.88
C SER A 334 10.74 -0.93 -15.97
N PRO A 335 11.28 -1.99 -15.32
CA PRO A 335 10.62 -3.29 -15.28
C PRO A 335 9.46 -3.30 -14.26
N PHE A 336 8.38 -3.94 -14.66
CA PHE A 336 7.03 -3.94 -14.08
C PHE A 336 6.94 -4.28 -12.59
N LEU A 337 6.40 -3.32 -11.80
CA LEU A 337 5.82 -3.54 -10.46
C LEU A 337 4.32 -3.16 -10.42
N GLU A 338 3.72 -2.89 -11.58
CA GLU A 338 2.46 -2.16 -11.74
C GLU A 338 1.65 -2.82 -12.85
N ALA A 339 0.34 -3.01 -12.63
CA ALA A 339 -0.57 -3.51 -13.66
C ALA A 339 -1.19 -2.34 -14.42
N GLY A 340 -1.09 -2.36 -15.74
CA GLY A 340 -1.54 -1.29 -16.61
C GLY A 340 -2.77 -1.63 -17.43
N PRO A 341 -3.31 -0.67 -18.21
CA PRO A 341 -4.50 -0.88 -19.01
C PRO A 341 -4.34 -2.05 -19.98
N GLY A 342 -5.26 -3.02 -19.89
CA GLY A 342 -5.28 -4.25 -20.69
C GLY A 342 -4.96 -5.51 -19.89
N ASP A 343 -4.34 -5.39 -18.72
CA ASP A 343 -3.90 -6.52 -17.92
C ASP A 343 -5.07 -7.14 -17.13
N ASN A 344 -5.19 -8.47 -17.16
CA ASN A 344 -6.12 -9.21 -16.31
C ASN A 344 -5.39 -9.63 -15.03
N VAL A 345 -5.80 -9.04 -13.91
CA VAL A 345 -5.08 -9.18 -12.64
C VAL A 345 -6.00 -9.67 -11.53
N GLY A 346 -5.47 -10.55 -10.68
CA GLY A 346 -6.01 -10.84 -9.37
C GLY A 346 -5.25 -10.04 -8.33
N PHE A 347 -5.93 -9.42 -7.37
CA PHE A 347 -5.23 -8.64 -6.35
C PHE A 347 -5.80 -8.89 -4.96
N ASN A 348 -4.93 -8.98 -3.97
CA ASN A 348 -5.34 -9.30 -2.60
C ASN A 348 -5.77 -8.04 -1.85
N VAL A 349 -6.92 -8.11 -1.18
CA VAL A 349 -7.44 -7.05 -0.31
C VAL A 349 -7.75 -7.60 1.10
N LYS A 350 -7.30 -6.86 2.12
CA LYS A 350 -7.53 -7.24 3.53
C LYS A 350 -8.82 -6.61 4.07
N ASN A 351 -9.38 -7.23 5.11
CA ASN A 351 -10.54 -6.74 5.87
C ASN A 351 -11.82 -6.52 5.04
N VAL A 352 -11.91 -7.15 3.87
CA VAL A 352 -13.08 -7.15 3.00
C VAL A 352 -13.58 -8.58 2.86
N SER A 353 -14.87 -8.80 3.08
CA SER A 353 -15.48 -10.12 2.88
C SER A 353 -15.85 -10.33 1.42
N VAL A 354 -15.71 -11.55 0.90
CA VAL A 354 -16.20 -11.94 -0.44
C VAL A 354 -17.70 -11.67 -0.60
N LYS A 355 -18.48 -11.57 0.48
CA LYS A 355 -19.91 -11.22 0.40
C LYS A 355 -20.18 -9.73 0.11
N GLU A 356 -19.21 -8.87 0.39
CA GLU A 356 -19.31 -7.40 0.24
C GLU A 356 -18.89 -6.92 -1.16
N LEU A 357 -18.15 -7.75 -1.91
CA LEU A 357 -17.76 -7.49 -3.30
C LEU A 357 -18.49 -8.47 -4.23
N ARG A 358 -18.85 -8.00 -5.42
CA ARG A 358 -19.54 -8.82 -6.42
C ARG A 358 -19.05 -8.47 -7.83
N ARG A 359 -19.23 -9.41 -8.75
CA ARG A 359 -19.10 -9.15 -10.19
C ARG A 359 -19.93 -7.94 -10.58
N GLY A 360 -19.35 -7.06 -11.40
CA GLY A 360 -19.97 -5.81 -11.81
C GLY A 360 -19.63 -4.60 -10.93
N PHE A 361 -18.93 -4.79 -9.80
CA PHE A 361 -18.41 -3.66 -9.03
C PHE A 361 -17.18 -3.08 -9.73
N VAL A 362 -16.88 -1.82 -9.48
CA VAL A 362 -15.75 -1.11 -10.09
C VAL A 362 -14.76 -0.69 -9.01
N CYS A 363 -13.53 -1.16 -9.13
CA CYS A 363 -12.40 -0.75 -8.32
C CYS A 363 -11.77 0.52 -8.93
N SER A 364 -11.42 1.48 -8.08
CA SER A 364 -10.85 2.78 -8.46
C SER A 364 -9.88 3.26 -7.39
N ASP A 365 -8.97 4.19 -7.74
CA ASP A 365 -8.11 4.85 -6.75
C ASP A 365 -8.94 5.85 -5.92
N ILE A 366 -8.76 5.85 -4.60
CA ILE A 366 -9.43 6.82 -3.73
C ILE A 366 -8.90 8.25 -3.93
N LYS A 367 -7.62 8.40 -4.26
CA LYS A 367 -6.95 9.71 -4.33
C LYS A 367 -7.24 10.45 -5.64
N ASN A 368 -7.60 9.71 -6.69
CA ASN A 368 -7.74 10.23 -8.05
C ASN A 368 -9.07 9.76 -8.65
N ASP A 369 -10.08 10.64 -8.63
CA ASP A 369 -11.44 10.42 -9.13
C ASP A 369 -12.04 9.04 -8.77
N PRO A 370 -12.43 8.82 -7.50
CA PRO A 370 -13.02 7.55 -7.09
C PRO A 370 -14.35 7.28 -7.79
N ALA A 371 -14.56 6.03 -8.23
CA ALA A 371 -15.80 5.58 -8.82
C ALA A 371 -16.97 5.69 -7.83
N GLN A 372 -18.18 5.97 -8.32
CA GLN A 372 -19.37 6.18 -7.49
C GLN A 372 -20.59 5.47 -8.06
N GLU A 373 -21.59 5.24 -7.22
CA GLU A 373 -22.90 4.71 -7.64
C GLU A 373 -23.61 5.74 -8.53
N ALA A 374 -24.17 5.28 -9.67
CA ALA A 374 -25.00 6.10 -10.54
C ALA A 374 -26.47 6.04 -10.07
N THR A 375 -27.07 7.19 -9.78
CA THR A 375 -28.51 7.30 -9.49
C THR A 375 -29.33 7.23 -10.76
N SER A 376 -28.88 7.91 -11.81
CA SER A 376 -29.44 7.86 -13.14
C SER A 376 -28.35 8.17 -14.16
N PHE A 377 -28.55 7.81 -15.42
CA PHE A 377 -27.63 8.18 -16.49
C PHE A 377 -28.39 8.44 -17.78
N VAL A 378 -27.87 9.36 -18.58
CA VAL A 378 -28.40 9.68 -19.91
C VAL A 378 -27.51 9.02 -20.96
N ALA A 379 -28.12 8.23 -21.82
CA ALA A 379 -27.42 7.49 -22.85
C ALA A 379 -28.06 7.66 -24.22
N GLN A 380 -27.22 7.68 -25.25
CA GLN A 380 -27.64 7.54 -26.62
C GLN A 380 -27.80 6.06 -26.93
N VAL A 381 -29.04 5.62 -27.15
CA VAL A 381 -29.41 4.23 -27.41
C VAL A 381 -29.80 4.07 -28.87
N ILE A 382 -29.26 3.07 -29.55
CA ILE A 382 -29.62 2.66 -30.91
C ILE A 382 -30.39 1.35 -30.83
N VAL A 383 -31.66 1.37 -31.22
CA VAL A 383 -32.49 0.16 -31.27
C VAL A 383 -32.07 -0.66 -32.48
N LEU A 384 -31.77 -1.94 -32.25
CA LEU A 384 -31.34 -2.88 -33.28
C LEU A 384 -32.58 -3.56 -33.88
N ASN A 385 -32.90 -4.75 -33.40
CA ASN A 385 -33.95 -5.59 -33.95
C ASN A 385 -34.89 -6.04 -32.82
N HIS A 386 -35.84 -5.16 -32.47
CA HIS A 386 -36.87 -5.41 -31.48
C HIS A 386 -38.20 -5.72 -32.19
N PRO A 387 -38.93 -6.79 -31.81
CA PRO A 387 -40.17 -7.19 -32.49
C PRO A 387 -41.35 -6.24 -32.21
N GLY A 388 -41.30 -5.49 -31.12
CA GLY A 388 -42.31 -4.51 -30.74
C GLY A 388 -41.78 -3.07 -30.71
N GLN A 389 -42.37 -2.23 -29.86
CA GLN A 389 -41.97 -0.84 -29.65
C GLN A 389 -41.40 -0.66 -28.23
N ILE A 390 -40.37 0.17 -28.08
CA ILE A 390 -39.78 0.51 -26.77
C ILE A 390 -40.37 1.85 -26.31
N GLY A 391 -41.11 1.83 -25.21
CA GLY A 391 -41.73 3.02 -24.62
C GLY A 391 -41.16 3.36 -23.23
N GLN A 392 -41.62 4.48 -22.69
CA GLN A 392 -41.31 4.89 -21.32
C GLN A 392 -41.74 3.80 -20.32
N GLY A 393 -40.87 3.49 -19.36
CA GLY A 393 -41.08 2.46 -18.36
C GLY A 393 -40.59 1.06 -18.75
N TYR A 394 -40.14 0.85 -19.98
CA TYR A 394 -39.49 -0.39 -20.42
C TYR A 394 -38.26 -0.70 -19.54
N ALA A 395 -38.16 -1.92 -19.00
CA ALA A 395 -37.13 -2.29 -18.02
C ALA A 395 -36.33 -3.55 -18.43
N PRO A 396 -35.53 -3.47 -19.50
CA PRO A 396 -34.68 -4.56 -19.96
C PRO A 396 -33.43 -4.73 -19.10
N VAL A 397 -32.69 -5.80 -19.33
CA VAL A 397 -31.40 -6.03 -18.66
C VAL A 397 -30.26 -5.39 -19.45
N LEU A 398 -29.43 -4.60 -18.77
CA LEU A 398 -28.26 -3.98 -19.36
C LEU A 398 -27.00 -4.76 -18.99
N ASP A 399 -26.18 -5.05 -19.99
CA ASP A 399 -24.78 -5.41 -19.79
C ASP A 399 -23.92 -4.19 -20.02
N CYS A 400 -23.26 -3.72 -18.98
CA CYS A 400 -22.22 -2.72 -19.08
C CYS A 400 -20.97 -3.29 -18.41
N HIS A 401 -19.81 -3.25 -19.06
CA HIS A 401 -18.59 -3.91 -18.59
C HIS A 401 -18.84 -5.36 -18.09
N THR A 402 -18.68 -5.58 -16.79
CA THR A 402 -18.95 -6.84 -16.08
C THR A 402 -20.30 -6.85 -15.32
N ALA A 403 -21.00 -5.71 -15.26
CA ALA A 403 -22.30 -5.58 -14.61
C ALA A 403 -23.44 -6.08 -15.49
N HIS A 404 -24.41 -6.73 -14.85
CA HIS A 404 -25.61 -7.28 -15.48
C HIS A 404 -26.82 -6.87 -14.64
N ILE A 405 -27.43 -5.73 -14.96
CA ILE A 405 -28.44 -5.07 -14.11
C ILE A 405 -29.62 -4.59 -14.96
N ALA A 406 -30.85 -4.84 -14.50
CA ALA A 406 -32.05 -4.30 -15.14
C ALA A 406 -32.12 -2.79 -14.95
N CYS A 407 -32.36 -2.04 -16.03
CA CYS A 407 -32.48 -0.58 -15.98
C CYS A 407 -33.77 -0.15 -16.65
N LYS A 408 -34.53 0.72 -15.98
CA LYS A 408 -35.78 1.29 -16.49
C LYS A 408 -35.46 2.46 -17.40
N PHE A 409 -36.06 2.47 -18.59
CA PHE A 409 -36.13 3.60 -19.50
C PHE A 409 -37.07 4.62 -18.87
N ALA A 410 -36.51 5.52 -18.07
CA ALA A 410 -37.29 6.44 -17.24
C ALA A 410 -37.96 7.49 -18.10
N GLU A 411 -37.22 8.07 -19.05
CA GLU A 411 -37.68 9.11 -19.96
C GLU A 411 -36.98 8.96 -21.31
N LEU A 412 -37.75 9.06 -22.40
CA LEU A 412 -37.21 9.19 -23.75
C LEU A 412 -37.09 10.69 -24.02
N LEU A 413 -35.88 11.24 -23.95
CA LEU A 413 -35.67 12.69 -24.03
C LEU A 413 -35.81 13.18 -25.46
N GLU A 414 -35.08 12.58 -26.38
CA GLU A 414 -34.99 13.04 -27.76
C GLU A 414 -34.72 11.88 -28.71
N LYS A 415 -35.33 11.89 -29.89
CA LYS A 415 -34.94 11.05 -31.01
C LYS A 415 -33.83 11.74 -31.77
N VAL A 416 -32.73 11.05 -32.03
CA VAL A 416 -31.54 11.61 -32.67
C VAL A 416 -31.20 10.90 -33.97
N ASP A 417 -30.65 11.64 -34.93
CA ASP A 417 -30.03 11.06 -36.12
C ASP A 417 -28.81 10.21 -35.70
N ARG A 418 -28.73 8.99 -36.20
CA ARG A 418 -27.70 8.02 -35.81
C ARG A 418 -26.29 8.48 -36.15
N ARG A 419 -26.12 9.33 -37.16
CA ARG A 419 -24.81 9.74 -37.70
C ARG A 419 -24.42 11.12 -37.23
N SER A 420 -25.32 12.10 -37.34
CA SER A 420 -25.01 13.48 -36.98
C SER A 420 -25.29 13.79 -35.51
N GLY A 421 -26.03 12.94 -34.80
CA GLY A 421 -26.47 13.18 -33.43
C GLY A 421 -27.42 14.37 -33.29
N LYS A 422 -28.00 14.85 -34.40
CA LYS A 422 -28.95 15.98 -34.38
C LYS A 422 -30.32 15.48 -33.95
N THR A 423 -31.00 16.27 -33.13
CA THR A 423 -32.36 16.01 -32.66
C THR A 423 -33.33 16.05 -33.84
N ILE A 424 -34.14 15.00 -33.99
CA ILE A 424 -35.19 14.85 -35.00
C ILE A 424 -36.56 15.16 -34.37
N GLU A 425 -36.79 14.68 -33.15
CA GLU A 425 -38.06 14.77 -32.43
C GLU A 425 -37.77 14.83 -30.93
N GLU A 426 -38.36 15.80 -30.23
CA GLU A 426 -38.29 15.90 -28.77
C GLU A 426 -39.37 15.02 -28.12
N ALA A 427 -39.02 14.34 -27.03
CA ALA A 427 -39.89 13.48 -26.23
C ALA A 427 -40.72 12.44 -27.04
N PRO A 428 -40.09 11.54 -27.81
CA PRO A 428 -40.81 10.56 -28.62
C PRO A 428 -41.59 9.57 -27.72
N LYS A 429 -42.82 9.20 -28.13
CA LYS A 429 -43.65 8.26 -27.36
C LYS A 429 -43.14 6.82 -27.37
N PHE A 430 -42.54 6.40 -28.49
CA PHE A 430 -42.00 5.06 -28.67
C PHE A 430 -40.81 5.07 -29.63
N LEU A 431 -39.90 4.11 -29.46
CA LEU A 431 -38.78 3.85 -30.36
C LEU A 431 -38.99 2.54 -31.12
N LYS A 432 -38.66 2.55 -32.40
CA LYS A 432 -38.70 1.38 -33.29
C LYS A 432 -37.30 0.91 -33.67
N SER A 433 -37.23 -0.31 -34.21
CA SER A 433 -36.00 -0.89 -34.77
C SER A 433 -35.33 0.06 -35.76
N GLY A 434 -34.08 0.39 -35.48
CA GLY A 434 -33.33 1.35 -36.26
C GLY A 434 -33.54 2.82 -35.88
N GLU A 435 -34.06 3.14 -34.72
CA GLU A 435 -34.09 4.52 -34.24
C GLU A 435 -33.00 4.72 -33.19
N ALA A 436 -32.41 5.92 -33.17
CA ALA A 436 -31.53 6.33 -32.08
C ALA A 436 -32.23 7.39 -31.24
N ALA A 437 -32.01 7.33 -29.93
CA ALA A 437 -32.60 8.27 -29.00
C ALA A 437 -31.70 8.52 -27.79
N MET A 438 -31.83 9.70 -27.21
CA MET A 438 -31.33 10.05 -25.89
C MET A 438 -32.33 9.60 -24.85
N VAL A 439 -31.90 8.73 -23.95
CA VAL A 439 -32.76 8.08 -22.95
C VAL A 439 -32.16 8.31 -21.57
N LYS A 440 -32.99 8.79 -20.62
CA LYS A 440 -32.66 8.78 -19.20
C LYS A 440 -33.01 7.42 -18.62
N MET A 441 -32.03 6.76 -18.00
CA MET A 441 -32.14 5.40 -17.49
C MET A 441 -31.94 5.37 -15.98
N LEU A 442 -32.73 4.55 -15.30
CA LEU A 442 -32.67 4.32 -13.86
C LEU A 442 -32.32 2.85 -13.58
N PRO A 443 -31.16 2.56 -12.97
CA PRO A 443 -30.79 1.21 -12.61
C PRO A 443 -31.67 0.68 -11.47
N SER A 444 -32.12 -0.58 -11.56
CA SER A 444 -32.96 -1.22 -10.53
C SER A 444 -32.18 -1.68 -9.29
N LYS A 445 -30.86 -1.81 -9.43
CA LYS A 445 -29.91 -2.16 -8.37
C LYS A 445 -28.72 -1.19 -8.44
N PRO A 446 -28.00 -0.99 -7.32
CA PRO A 446 -26.80 -0.16 -7.32
C PRO A 446 -25.85 -0.56 -8.45
N MET A 447 -25.49 0.40 -9.29
CA MET A 447 -24.68 0.22 -10.49
C MET A 447 -23.65 1.35 -10.55
N CYS A 448 -22.44 1.03 -11.01
CA CYS A 448 -21.42 2.02 -11.32
C CYS A 448 -21.27 2.09 -12.84
N VAL A 449 -21.45 3.27 -13.42
CA VAL A 449 -21.23 3.53 -14.85
C VAL A 449 -20.57 4.89 -15.00
N GLU A 450 -19.91 5.11 -16.13
CA GLU A 450 -19.16 6.34 -16.40
C GLU A 450 -19.51 6.90 -17.78
N LYS A 451 -19.19 8.18 -18.00
CA LYS A 451 -19.33 8.80 -19.33
C LYS A 451 -18.39 8.14 -20.32
N PHE A 452 -18.86 7.89 -21.54
CA PHE A 452 -18.05 7.29 -22.59
C PHE A 452 -16.85 8.13 -23.01
N SER A 453 -16.95 9.47 -22.96
CA SER A 453 -15.84 10.37 -23.28
C SER A 453 -14.66 10.15 -22.33
N ASP A 454 -14.97 9.91 -21.07
CA ASP A 454 -14.00 9.90 -19.98
C ASP A 454 -13.45 8.48 -19.82
N TYR A 455 -14.35 7.50 -19.71
CA TYR A 455 -14.02 6.08 -19.52
C TYR A 455 -14.80 5.21 -20.52
N PRO A 456 -14.34 5.10 -21.78
CA PRO A 456 -15.05 4.37 -22.84
C PRO A 456 -15.44 2.93 -22.48
N PRO A 457 -14.62 2.12 -21.77
CA PRO A 457 -14.99 0.75 -21.40
C PRO A 457 -16.17 0.65 -20.42
N LEU A 458 -16.41 1.66 -19.60
CA LEU A 458 -17.51 1.73 -18.62
C LEU A 458 -18.73 2.52 -19.14
N GLY A 459 -18.61 3.15 -20.31
CA GLY A 459 -19.64 3.99 -20.91
C GLY A 459 -20.42 3.33 -22.06
N ARG A 460 -20.19 2.05 -22.34
CA ARG A 460 -20.86 1.29 -23.42
C ARG A 460 -21.68 0.17 -22.82
N PHE A 461 -22.89 -0.05 -23.32
CA PHE A 461 -23.72 -1.13 -22.84
C PHE A 461 -24.58 -1.77 -23.94
N ALA A 462 -24.94 -3.03 -23.71
CA ALA A 462 -25.91 -3.78 -24.49
C ALA A 462 -27.21 -3.86 -23.72
N VAL A 463 -28.33 -3.63 -24.39
CA VAL A 463 -29.67 -3.81 -23.84
C VAL A 463 -30.19 -5.16 -24.32
N ARG A 464 -30.54 -6.04 -23.37
CA ARG A 464 -31.04 -7.38 -23.65
C ARG A 464 -32.46 -7.58 -23.12
N ASP A 465 -33.26 -8.22 -23.96
CA ASP A 465 -34.61 -8.66 -23.65
C ASP A 465 -34.93 -9.91 -24.49
N MET A 466 -35.80 -10.79 -23.98
CA MET A 466 -36.20 -12.04 -24.67
C MET A 466 -35.02 -12.88 -25.21
N ARG A 467 -33.89 -12.90 -24.49
CA ARG A 467 -32.63 -13.59 -24.87
C ARG A 467 -31.92 -13.03 -26.11
N GLN A 468 -32.31 -11.88 -26.63
CA GLN A 468 -31.66 -11.19 -27.74
C GLN A 468 -31.18 -9.79 -27.33
N THR A 469 -30.22 -9.25 -28.09
CA THR A 469 -29.78 -7.86 -27.92
C THR A 469 -30.71 -6.95 -28.72
N VAL A 470 -31.48 -6.12 -28.03
CA VAL A 470 -32.53 -5.30 -28.63
C VAL A 470 -32.06 -3.87 -28.92
N ALA A 471 -31.05 -3.41 -28.19
CA ALA A 471 -30.42 -2.12 -28.43
C ALA A 471 -28.97 -2.11 -27.92
N VAL A 472 -28.19 -1.14 -28.38
CA VAL A 472 -26.87 -0.81 -27.84
C VAL A 472 -26.82 0.66 -27.48
N GLY A 473 -26.09 1.01 -26.43
CA GLY A 473 -26.07 2.36 -25.92
C GLY A 473 -24.70 2.85 -25.51
N VAL A 474 -24.56 4.18 -25.59
CA VAL A 474 -23.37 4.92 -25.18
C VAL A 474 -23.79 5.99 -24.18
N ILE A 475 -23.20 5.96 -22.99
CA ILE A 475 -23.49 6.88 -21.89
C ILE A 475 -22.86 8.24 -22.19
N LYS A 476 -23.69 9.29 -22.15
CA LYS A 476 -23.30 10.68 -22.38
C LYS A 476 -23.15 11.44 -21.07
N ASP A 477 -24.03 11.17 -20.11
CA ASP A 477 -24.00 11.82 -18.80
C ASP A 477 -24.42 10.86 -17.69
N VAL A 478 -23.93 11.09 -16.48
CA VAL A 478 -24.18 10.25 -15.31
C VAL A 478 -24.42 11.13 -14.10
N GLU A 479 -25.60 10.98 -13.46
CA GLU A 479 -25.86 11.54 -12.14
C GLU A 479 -25.28 10.57 -11.11
N LYS A 480 -24.19 10.99 -10.44
CA LYS A 480 -23.54 10.22 -9.37
C LYS A 480 -24.21 10.51 -8.03
N LYS A 481 -24.36 9.48 -7.20
CA LYS A 481 -24.89 9.61 -5.84
C LYS A 481 -23.88 10.34 -4.95
N ALA A 482 -24.35 11.32 -4.17
CA ALA A 482 -23.50 12.03 -3.21
C ALA A 482 -22.82 11.05 -2.24
N ALA A 483 -21.52 11.23 -2.02
CA ALA A 483 -20.71 10.35 -1.19
C ALA A 483 -21.24 10.31 0.26
N GLY A 484 -21.91 9.22 0.63
CA GLY A 484 -22.22 8.91 2.03
C GLY A 484 -20.96 8.50 2.80
N SER A 485 -21.02 8.45 4.12
CA SER A 485 -19.91 8.00 4.97
C SER A 485 -19.43 6.61 4.54
N ALA A 486 -18.30 6.53 3.83
CA ALA A 486 -17.73 5.29 3.33
C ALA A 486 -17.35 4.37 4.50
N LYS A 487 -17.60 3.06 4.35
CA LYS A 487 -17.11 2.05 5.30
C LYS A 487 -15.62 1.85 5.05
N VAL A 488 -14.80 2.64 5.72
CA VAL A 488 -13.33 2.56 5.61
C VAL A 488 -12.83 1.37 6.41
N THR A 489 -12.09 0.46 5.78
CA THR A 489 -11.44 -0.65 6.51
C THR A 489 -10.32 -0.11 7.40
N LYS A 490 -10.02 -0.79 8.52
CA LYS A 490 -8.93 -0.38 9.45
C LYS A 490 -7.57 -0.18 8.76
N SER A 491 -7.34 -0.85 7.63
CA SER A 491 -6.15 -0.69 6.78
C SER A 491 -6.18 0.56 5.89
N ALA A 492 -7.36 0.99 5.41
CA ALA A 492 -7.51 2.19 4.58
C ALA A 492 -7.64 3.49 5.41
N ALA A 493 -8.01 3.38 6.69
CA ALA A 493 -8.18 4.54 7.59
C ALA A 493 -6.86 5.12 8.12
N VAL A 494 -5.72 4.58 7.70
CA VAL A 494 -4.40 5.11 8.10
C VAL A 494 -4.11 6.37 7.26
N ALA A 495 -4.69 7.50 7.68
CA ALA A 495 -3.84 8.68 7.78
C ALA A 495 -2.69 8.29 8.71
N GLU A 496 -1.43 8.44 8.30
CA GLU A 496 -0.25 8.08 9.10
C GLU A 496 -0.28 8.78 10.47
N LYS A 497 -0.97 8.19 11.45
CA LYS A 497 -0.96 8.66 12.83
C LYS A 497 0.43 8.34 13.40
N ILE A 498 1.06 9.34 13.99
CA ILE A 498 2.41 9.19 14.56
C ILE A 498 2.32 8.33 15.82
N HIS A 499 3.24 7.38 15.98
CA HIS A 499 3.33 6.55 17.17
C HIS A 499 4.07 7.29 18.30
N ILE A 500 3.45 7.38 19.48
CA ILE A 500 4.00 8.03 20.68
C ILE A 500 3.97 7.05 21.86
N ASN A 501 5.08 6.98 22.59
CA ASN A 501 5.18 6.20 23.81
C ASN A 501 4.98 7.09 25.04
N ILE A 502 4.09 6.69 25.94
CA ILE A 502 3.76 7.47 27.14
C ILE A 502 3.94 6.61 28.37
N VAL A 503 4.72 7.08 29.34
CA VAL A 503 4.88 6.40 30.64
C VAL A 503 4.00 7.04 31.70
N VAL A 504 3.27 6.22 32.45
CA VAL A 504 2.44 6.68 33.57
C VAL A 504 3.20 6.46 34.88
N ILE A 505 3.48 7.53 35.62
CA ILE A 505 4.33 7.54 36.81
C ILE A 505 3.63 8.24 37.98
N GLY A 506 4.03 7.92 39.21
CA GLY A 506 3.40 8.48 40.43
C GLY A 506 3.48 7.55 41.65
N HIS A 507 3.11 8.05 42.83
CA HIS A 507 3.19 7.33 44.10
C HIS A 507 2.36 6.04 44.12
N VAL A 508 2.71 5.09 44.99
CA VAL A 508 1.81 3.97 45.37
C VAL A 508 0.47 4.60 45.83
N ASP A 509 -0.65 4.05 45.36
CA ASP A 509 -2.02 4.55 45.62
C ASP A 509 -2.46 5.86 44.96
N SER A 510 -1.63 6.50 44.12
CA SER A 510 -2.07 7.66 43.32
C SER A 510 -3.16 7.32 42.27
N GLY A 511 -3.48 6.04 42.06
CA GLY A 511 -4.50 5.59 41.11
C GLY A 511 -4.03 5.53 39.65
N LYS A 512 -2.72 5.31 39.42
CA LYS A 512 -2.12 5.14 38.08
C LYS A 512 -2.84 4.08 37.25
N SER A 513 -2.82 2.84 37.71
CA SER A 513 -3.36 1.68 36.97
C SER A 513 -4.87 1.80 36.77
N THR A 514 -5.60 2.37 37.73
CA THR A 514 -7.02 2.67 37.57
C THR A 514 -7.27 3.68 36.44
N SER A 515 -6.51 4.80 36.43
CA SER A 515 -6.67 5.85 35.42
C SER A 515 -6.29 5.35 34.02
N THR A 516 -5.18 4.60 33.92
CA THR A 516 -4.72 3.98 32.68
C THR A 516 -5.72 2.93 32.16
N GLY A 517 -6.21 2.04 33.03
CA GLY A 517 -7.17 1.01 32.66
C GLY A 517 -8.52 1.59 32.21
N HIS A 518 -8.97 2.68 32.85
CA HIS A 518 -10.17 3.40 32.44
C HIS A 518 -9.99 4.03 31.05
N LEU A 519 -8.86 4.68 30.80
CA LEU A 519 -8.55 5.29 29.51
C LEU A 519 -8.56 4.25 28.38
N ILE A 520 -7.90 3.11 28.58
CA ILE A 520 -7.85 2.02 27.59
C ILE A 520 -9.25 1.45 27.32
N TYR A 521 -10.05 1.26 28.38
CA TYR A 521 -11.43 0.77 28.22
C TYR A 521 -12.27 1.72 27.37
N LYS A 522 -12.26 3.01 27.70
CA LYS A 522 -13.08 4.02 27.03
C LYS A 522 -12.62 4.29 25.60
N CYS A 523 -11.31 4.20 25.32
CA CYS A 523 -10.77 4.33 23.97
C CYS A 523 -10.96 3.06 23.11
N GLY A 524 -11.72 2.06 23.57
CA GLY A 524 -12.07 0.87 22.79
C GLY A 524 -10.93 -0.12 22.60
N GLY A 525 -9.87 -0.04 23.41
CA GLY A 525 -8.75 -0.98 23.36
C GLY A 525 -9.08 -2.38 23.89
N ILE A 526 -10.21 -2.55 24.58
CA ILE A 526 -10.62 -3.81 25.21
C ILE A 526 -12.12 -4.06 24.99
N ASP A 527 -12.45 -5.28 24.56
CA ASP A 527 -13.83 -5.73 24.36
C ASP A 527 -14.61 -5.79 25.69
N LYS A 528 -15.89 -5.36 25.66
CA LYS A 528 -16.78 -5.33 26.83
C LYS A 528 -16.84 -6.66 27.60
N ARG A 529 -16.88 -7.78 26.87
CA ARG A 529 -16.94 -9.15 27.43
C ARG A 529 -15.72 -9.50 28.28
N THR A 530 -14.54 -9.00 27.90
CA THR A 530 -13.29 -9.25 28.62
C THR A 530 -13.27 -8.51 29.96
N ILE A 531 -13.84 -7.32 30.00
CA ILE A 531 -13.93 -6.51 31.22
C ILE A 531 -14.96 -7.08 32.18
N GLU A 532 -16.12 -7.53 31.70
CA GLU A 532 -17.12 -8.21 32.54
C GLU A 532 -16.54 -9.48 33.20
N LYS A 533 -15.68 -10.19 32.47
CA LYS A 533 -14.94 -11.34 33.01
C LYS A 533 -13.99 -10.92 34.14
N PHE A 534 -13.19 -9.87 33.92
CA PHE A 534 -12.26 -9.39 34.94
C PHE A 534 -12.95 -8.76 36.14
N GLU A 535 -14.11 -8.14 35.97
CA GLU A 535 -14.96 -7.69 37.08
C GLU A 535 -15.37 -8.85 37.97
N LYS A 536 -15.83 -9.95 37.35
CA LYS A 536 -16.26 -11.12 38.09
C LYS A 536 -15.10 -11.77 38.85
N GLU A 537 -13.94 -11.92 38.19
CA GLU A 537 -12.72 -12.44 38.84
C GLU A 537 -12.25 -11.54 40.00
N ALA A 538 -12.27 -10.22 39.82
CA ALA A 538 -11.87 -9.28 40.87
C ALA A 538 -12.84 -9.29 42.06
N ALA A 539 -14.14 -9.42 41.80
CA ALA A 539 -15.17 -9.55 42.83
C ALA A 539 -15.05 -10.87 43.61
N GLU A 540 -14.78 -11.98 42.93
CA GLU A 540 -14.54 -13.30 43.57
C GLU A 540 -13.32 -13.29 44.51
N MET A 541 -12.31 -12.45 44.23
CA MET A 541 -11.14 -12.25 45.08
C MET A 541 -11.30 -11.15 46.15
N GLY A 542 -12.52 -10.61 46.34
CA GLY A 542 -12.80 -9.56 47.34
C GLY A 542 -12.20 -8.19 47.00
N LYS A 543 -11.74 -7.99 45.75
CA LYS A 543 -11.11 -6.76 45.25
C LYS A 543 -11.94 -6.09 44.15
N GLY A 544 -13.27 -6.07 44.31
CA GLY A 544 -14.20 -5.51 43.31
C GLY A 544 -13.96 -4.04 42.96
N SER A 545 -13.34 -3.26 43.86
CA SER A 545 -12.91 -1.87 43.62
C SER A 545 -11.71 -1.71 42.68
N PHE A 546 -11.16 -2.81 42.13
CA PHE A 546 -9.97 -2.79 41.26
C PHE A 546 -10.25 -3.14 39.80
N LYS A 547 -11.51 -3.11 39.35
CA LYS A 547 -11.93 -3.46 37.97
C LYS A 547 -10.95 -2.99 36.88
N TYR A 548 -10.61 -1.70 36.87
CA TYR A 548 -9.75 -1.11 35.84
C TYR A 548 -8.26 -1.42 36.03
N ALA A 549 -7.79 -1.61 37.26
CA ALA A 549 -6.41 -2.02 37.52
C ALA A 549 -6.16 -3.48 37.12
N TRP A 550 -7.18 -4.34 37.30
CA TRP A 550 -7.13 -5.77 36.95
C TRP A 550 -6.88 -6.06 35.46
N VAL A 551 -7.23 -5.08 34.62
CA VAL A 551 -6.96 -5.08 33.18
C VAL A 551 -5.45 -5.05 32.90
N LEU A 552 -4.70 -4.27 33.67
CA LEU A 552 -3.28 -4.03 33.46
C LEU A 552 -2.41 -5.08 34.15
N ASP A 553 -2.82 -5.50 35.34
CA ASP A 553 -2.10 -6.46 36.18
C ASP A 553 -2.28 -7.89 35.65
N LYS A 554 -1.26 -8.41 34.97
CA LYS A 554 -1.25 -9.77 34.38
C LYS A 554 -0.63 -10.79 35.31
N LEU A 555 0.31 -10.40 36.17
CA LEU A 555 1.00 -11.33 37.05
C LEU A 555 0.12 -11.67 38.25
N LYS A 556 0.12 -12.96 38.63
CA LYS A 556 -0.60 -13.41 39.84
C LYS A 556 -0.14 -12.68 41.10
N ALA A 557 1.17 -12.42 41.20
CA ALA A 557 1.76 -11.67 42.31
C ALA A 557 1.31 -10.18 42.35
N GLU A 558 1.04 -9.55 41.20
CA GLU A 558 0.49 -8.19 41.14
C GLU A 558 -0.94 -8.18 41.67
N ARG A 559 -1.77 -9.11 41.19
CA ARG A 559 -3.17 -9.26 41.60
C ARG A 559 -3.32 -9.55 43.10
N GLU A 560 -2.42 -10.37 43.66
CA GLU A 560 -2.41 -10.69 45.09
C GLU A 560 -1.99 -9.47 45.95
N ARG A 561 -0.92 -8.76 45.55
CA ARG A 561 -0.37 -7.64 46.33
C ARG A 561 -1.05 -6.28 46.08
N GLY A 562 -1.83 -6.15 45.00
CA GLY A 562 -2.51 -4.90 44.63
C GLY A 562 -1.55 -3.78 44.20
N ILE A 563 -0.34 -4.13 43.76
CA ILE A 563 0.68 -3.20 43.25
C ILE A 563 1.20 -3.70 41.91
N THR A 564 1.40 -2.78 40.96
CA THR A 564 2.06 -3.06 39.68
C THR A 564 3.53 -3.43 39.94
N ILE A 565 4.00 -4.53 39.37
CA ILE A 565 5.35 -5.08 39.56
C ILE A 565 6.14 -4.97 38.26
N ASP A 566 5.53 -5.35 37.14
CA ASP A 566 6.12 -5.36 35.81
C ASP A 566 5.48 -4.30 34.90
N ILE A 567 6.13 -4.03 33.78
CA ILE A 567 5.66 -3.04 32.81
C ILE A 567 4.57 -3.67 31.94
N SER A 568 3.40 -3.05 31.88
CA SER A 568 2.38 -3.41 30.91
C SER A 568 2.37 -2.43 29.74
N LEU A 569 2.40 -2.97 28.51
CA LEU A 569 2.33 -2.21 27.27
C LEU A 569 0.93 -2.34 26.68
N TRP A 570 0.23 -1.22 26.53
CA TRP A 570 -1.11 -1.17 25.97
C TRP A 570 -1.22 -0.10 24.91
N LYS A 571 -1.94 -0.41 23.83
CA LYS A 571 -2.11 0.48 22.69
C LYS A 571 -3.55 0.95 22.59
N PHE A 572 -3.74 2.23 22.32
CA PHE A 572 -5.02 2.78 21.89
C PHE A 572 -4.78 3.95 20.92
N GLU A 573 -5.85 4.36 20.25
CA GLU A 573 -5.79 5.41 19.26
C GLU A 573 -6.43 6.69 19.78
N THR A 574 -5.84 7.82 19.42
CA THR A 574 -6.46 9.13 19.55
C THR A 574 -6.79 9.71 18.16
N GLN A 575 -7.23 10.96 18.11
CA GLN A 575 -7.48 11.63 16.84
C GLN A 575 -6.19 11.80 16.03
N LYS A 576 -5.05 12.06 16.70
CA LYS A 576 -3.76 12.36 16.05
C LYS A 576 -2.72 11.26 16.14
N PHE A 577 -2.75 10.43 17.19
CA PHE A 577 -1.63 9.55 17.53
C PHE A 577 -2.05 8.09 17.74
N TYR A 578 -1.10 7.19 17.48
CA TYR A 578 -1.07 5.85 18.05
C TYR A 578 -0.32 5.92 19.37
N ILE A 579 -1.03 5.75 20.49
CA ILE A 579 -0.41 5.86 21.81
C ILE A 579 -0.15 4.46 22.35
N THR A 580 1.12 4.19 22.70
CA THR A 580 1.48 3.07 23.56
C THR A 580 1.68 3.59 24.98
N ILE A 581 0.79 3.20 25.90
CA ILE A 581 0.98 3.44 27.32
C ILE A 581 1.85 2.35 27.94
N ILE A 582 2.80 2.81 28.73
CA ILE A 582 3.71 2.07 29.57
C ILE A 582 3.28 2.34 31.02
N ASP A 583 2.56 1.39 31.64
CA ASP A 583 2.22 1.51 33.06
C ASP A 583 3.47 1.17 33.89
N ALA A 584 4.00 2.15 34.63
CA ALA A 584 5.21 1.97 35.41
C ALA A 584 4.90 1.70 36.88
N PRO A 585 5.64 0.78 37.52
CA PRO A 585 5.38 0.43 38.90
C PRO A 585 5.65 1.60 39.83
N GLY A 586 4.74 1.79 40.79
CA GLY A 586 4.83 2.85 41.77
C GLY A 586 5.81 2.58 42.91
N HIS A 587 6.21 1.32 43.14
CA HIS A 587 6.89 0.90 44.37
C HIS A 587 8.43 0.99 44.29
N ARG A 588 9.09 1.25 45.42
CA ARG A 588 10.56 1.45 45.51
C ARG A 588 11.36 0.25 45.00
N ASP A 589 10.92 -0.97 45.31
CA ASP A 589 11.61 -2.20 44.87
C ASP A 589 11.62 -2.39 43.34
N PHE A 590 10.71 -1.72 42.60
CA PHE A 590 10.53 -1.91 41.16
C PHE A 590 10.99 -0.71 40.32
N ILE A 591 11.78 0.20 40.90
CA ILE A 591 12.38 1.34 40.17
C ILE A 591 13.22 0.87 38.96
N LYS A 592 13.81 -0.33 39.01
CA LYS A 592 14.49 -0.93 37.85
C LYS A 592 13.57 -1.00 36.61
N ASN A 593 12.34 -1.47 36.81
CA ASN A 593 11.35 -1.64 35.77
C ASN A 593 10.81 -0.27 35.33
N MET A 594 10.66 0.67 36.27
CA MET A 594 10.32 2.06 35.96
C MET A 594 11.37 2.72 35.05
N ILE A 595 12.66 2.53 35.31
CA ILE A 595 13.75 3.09 34.48
C ILE A 595 13.65 2.55 33.05
N THR A 596 13.44 1.25 32.89
CA THR A 596 13.31 0.64 31.55
C THR A 596 12.08 1.13 30.81
N GLY A 597 10.93 1.29 31.49
CA GLY A 597 9.73 1.84 30.86
C GLY A 597 9.87 3.32 30.50
N THR A 598 10.48 4.11 31.38
CA THR A 598 10.68 5.55 31.19
C THR A 598 11.69 5.84 30.09
N SER A 599 12.72 5.01 29.91
CA SER A 599 13.69 5.14 28.82
C SER A 599 13.06 5.01 27.42
N GLN A 600 11.91 4.34 27.33
CA GLN A 600 11.19 4.14 26.08
C GLN A 600 10.15 5.24 25.80
N ALA A 601 9.91 6.13 26.77
CA ALA A 601 8.82 7.09 26.71
C ALA A 601 9.23 8.41 26.06
N ASP A 602 8.30 8.99 25.31
CA ASP A 602 8.46 10.31 24.68
C ASP A 602 7.83 11.41 25.57
N CYS A 603 6.81 11.03 26.36
CA CYS A 603 6.13 11.88 27.35
C CYS A 603 5.85 11.10 28.64
N ALA A 604 5.85 11.78 29.78
CA ALA A 604 5.47 11.21 31.07
C ALA A 604 4.13 11.80 31.57
N VAL A 605 3.23 10.94 32.04
CA VAL A 605 2.02 11.35 32.78
C VAL A 605 2.28 11.13 34.26
N LEU A 606 2.43 12.22 35.01
CA LEU A 606 2.59 12.20 36.46
C LEU A 606 1.22 12.24 37.14
N VAL A 607 0.81 11.10 37.70
CA VAL A 607 -0.44 10.98 38.45
C VAL A 607 -0.19 11.34 39.91
N VAL A 608 -0.93 12.33 40.40
CA VAL A 608 -0.82 12.87 41.76
C VAL A 608 -2.17 12.75 42.44
N ALA A 609 -2.25 12.08 43.59
CA ALA A 609 -3.50 12.02 44.35
C ALA A 609 -3.81 13.37 45.01
N ALA A 610 -5.07 13.78 44.98
CA ALA A 610 -5.56 15.02 45.57
C ALA A 610 -6.04 14.89 47.02
N GLY A 611 -6.30 13.66 47.48
CA GLY A 611 -6.77 13.35 48.83
C GLY A 611 -5.85 13.93 49.91
N THR A 612 -6.45 14.36 51.02
CA THR A 612 -5.74 14.88 52.18
C THR A 612 -4.85 13.78 52.78
N GLY A 613 -3.55 14.06 52.97
CA GLY A 613 -2.56 13.10 53.45
C GLY A 613 -1.90 12.28 52.33
N GLU A 614 -2.63 11.92 51.27
CA GLU A 614 -2.08 11.17 50.13
C GLU A 614 -1.12 12.02 49.28
N PHE A 615 -1.50 13.28 49.02
CA PHE A 615 -0.65 14.23 48.31
C PHE A 615 0.66 14.47 49.06
N GLU A 616 0.56 14.74 50.36
CA GLU A 616 1.67 15.05 51.25
C GLU A 616 2.64 13.86 51.35
N ALA A 617 2.12 12.63 51.41
CA ALA A 617 2.91 11.41 51.38
C ALA A 617 3.71 11.29 50.07
N GLY A 618 3.04 11.51 48.92
CA GLY A 618 3.65 11.41 47.60
C GLY A 618 4.70 12.48 47.29
N ILE A 619 4.49 13.71 47.77
CA ILE A 619 5.42 14.84 47.60
C ILE A 619 6.47 14.94 48.73
N SER A 620 6.42 14.09 49.75
CA SER A 620 7.42 14.11 50.83
C SER A 620 8.86 13.87 50.32
N LYS A 621 9.89 14.11 51.15
CA LYS A 621 11.30 13.81 50.79
C LYS A 621 11.52 12.34 50.42
N ASN A 622 10.70 11.44 50.95
CA ASN A 622 10.72 10.00 50.70
C ASN A 622 9.67 9.57 49.66
N GLY A 623 8.85 10.51 49.18
CA GLY A 623 7.75 10.27 48.27
C GLY A 623 8.22 9.98 46.85
N GLN A 624 7.57 9.02 46.20
CA GLN A 624 7.96 8.55 44.86
C GLN A 624 7.57 9.53 43.75
N THR A 625 6.59 10.42 43.95
CA THR A 625 6.23 11.45 42.96
C THR A 625 7.45 12.31 42.65
N ARG A 626 8.25 12.62 43.67
CA ARG A 626 9.49 13.39 43.55
C ARG A 626 10.60 12.63 42.83
N GLU A 627 10.78 11.37 43.18
CA GLU A 627 11.80 10.48 42.60
C GLU A 627 11.48 10.18 41.12
N HIS A 628 10.23 9.86 40.81
CA HIS A 628 9.80 9.53 39.45
C HIS A 628 9.90 10.71 38.49
N ALA A 629 9.50 11.91 38.91
CA ALA A 629 9.63 13.10 38.06
C ALA A 629 11.11 13.43 37.75
N LEU A 630 12.00 13.24 38.73
CA LEU A 630 13.43 13.41 38.55
C LEU A 630 14.04 12.34 37.63
N LEU A 631 13.64 11.07 37.79
CA LEU A 631 14.08 9.97 36.94
C LEU A 631 13.61 10.18 35.49
N ALA A 632 12.36 10.60 35.26
CA ALA A 632 11.85 10.90 33.93
C ALA A 632 12.67 11.99 33.22
N TYR A 633 12.97 13.09 33.94
CA TYR A 633 13.79 14.17 33.39
C TYR A 633 15.20 13.68 33.06
N THR A 634 15.78 12.90 33.98
CA THR A 634 17.11 12.31 33.84
C THR A 634 17.13 11.32 32.68
N LEU A 635 16.08 10.57 32.39
CA LEU A 635 16.09 9.58 31.31
C LEU A 635 15.80 10.16 29.93
N GLY A 636 15.53 11.46 29.81
CA GLY A 636 15.36 12.14 28.52
C GLY A 636 13.95 12.61 28.23
N VAL A 637 13.00 12.29 29.10
CA VAL A 637 11.60 12.66 28.93
C VAL A 637 11.44 14.15 29.28
N LYS A 638 11.40 15.00 28.25
CA LYS A 638 11.30 16.46 28.40
C LYS A 638 9.86 16.97 28.48
N GLN A 639 8.89 16.15 28.07
CA GLN A 639 7.47 16.47 28.08
C GLN A 639 6.79 15.74 29.24
N MET A 640 5.97 16.48 29.99
CA MET A 640 5.26 15.96 31.14
C MET A 640 3.83 16.50 31.18
N ILE A 641 2.89 15.65 31.57
CA ILE A 641 1.50 15.98 31.86
C ILE A 641 1.27 15.65 33.34
N VAL A 642 0.64 16.55 34.09
CA VAL A 642 0.29 16.28 35.50
C VAL A 642 -1.21 16.03 35.59
N ALA A 643 -1.57 14.81 35.97
CA ALA A 643 -2.94 14.39 36.22
C ALA A 643 -3.19 14.40 37.73
N VAL A 644 -3.95 15.39 38.21
CA VAL A 644 -4.36 15.48 39.62
C VAL A 644 -5.59 14.60 39.81
N ASN A 645 -5.36 13.39 40.30
CA ASN A 645 -6.34 12.32 40.42
C ASN A 645 -7.02 12.30 41.79
N LYS A 646 -8.13 11.56 41.89
CA LYS A 646 -8.98 11.47 43.09
C LYS A 646 -9.56 12.83 43.51
N MET A 647 -9.95 13.67 42.55
CA MET A 647 -10.64 14.92 42.84
C MET A 647 -11.98 14.70 43.56
N ASP A 648 -12.57 13.52 43.42
CA ASP A 648 -13.76 13.09 44.16
C ASP A 648 -13.55 12.94 45.67
N THR A 649 -12.32 12.67 46.12
CA THR A 649 -12.00 12.44 47.54
C THR A 649 -11.45 13.69 48.24
N THR A 650 -11.47 14.85 47.59
CA THR A 650 -11.08 16.11 48.25
C THR A 650 -12.15 16.51 49.26
N GLU A 651 -11.78 17.34 50.24
CA GLU A 651 -12.72 17.87 51.23
C GLU A 651 -12.83 19.40 51.07
N PRO A 652 -13.94 19.94 50.51
CA PRO A 652 -15.09 19.25 49.91
C PRO A 652 -14.75 18.58 48.56
N PRO A 653 -15.57 17.63 48.05
CA PRO A 653 -15.32 16.96 46.78
C PRO A 653 -15.19 17.93 45.60
N TYR A 654 -14.27 17.66 44.67
CA TYR A 654 -13.95 18.49 43.51
C TYR A 654 -13.55 19.94 43.85
N SER A 655 -12.79 20.12 44.93
CA SER A 655 -12.38 21.45 45.44
C SER A 655 -11.33 22.13 44.54
N GLU A 656 -11.65 23.32 44.03
CA GLU A 656 -10.74 24.20 43.28
C GLU A 656 -9.52 24.61 44.12
N LYS A 657 -9.77 25.00 45.39
CA LYS A 657 -8.71 25.43 46.31
C LYS A 657 -7.63 24.36 46.51
N ARG A 658 -8.04 23.09 46.62
CA ARG A 658 -7.11 21.97 46.78
C ARG A 658 -6.33 21.70 45.49
N PHE A 659 -6.98 21.80 44.34
CA PHE A 659 -6.30 21.68 43.06
C PHE A 659 -5.23 22.75 42.85
N ASP A 660 -5.53 24.01 43.19
CA ASP A 660 -4.58 25.12 43.04
C ASP A 660 -3.39 25.02 43.99
N GLU A 661 -3.60 24.52 45.22
CA GLU A 661 -2.53 24.20 46.17
C GLU A 661 -1.57 23.16 45.58
N ILE A 662 -2.12 22.03 45.11
CA ILE A 662 -1.34 20.94 44.50
C ILE A 662 -0.60 21.45 43.26
N LYS A 663 -1.28 22.20 42.39
CA LYS A 663 -0.71 22.79 41.18
C LYS A 663 0.48 23.68 41.52
N THR A 664 0.38 24.52 42.55
CA THR A 664 1.44 25.44 42.96
C THR A 664 2.65 24.70 43.51
N GLU A 665 2.44 23.72 44.38
CA GLU A 665 3.54 22.96 44.99
C GLU A 665 4.24 22.06 43.96
N VAL A 666 3.48 21.32 43.14
CA VAL A 666 4.03 20.46 42.09
C VAL A 666 4.74 21.31 41.03
N SER A 667 4.19 22.45 40.62
CA SER A 667 4.84 23.39 39.68
C SER A 667 6.20 23.87 40.21
N THR A 668 6.26 24.22 41.49
CA THR A 668 7.50 24.65 42.14
C THR A 668 8.53 23.52 42.14
N TYR A 669 8.09 22.28 42.34
CA TYR A 669 8.97 21.13 42.37
C TYR A 669 9.50 20.73 40.98
N ILE A 670 8.64 20.62 39.97
CA ILE A 670 9.06 20.26 38.61
C ILE A 670 9.98 21.33 38.01
N LYS A 671 9.79 22.61 38.38
CA LYS A 671 10.68 23.72 38.02
C LYS A 671 12.07 23.58 38.65
N LYS A 672 12.18 23.02 39.87
CA LYS A 672 13.47 22.70 40.50
C LYS A 672 14.18 21.52 39.84
N ILE A 673 13.44 20.59 39.23
CA ILE A 673 14.03 19.47 38.47
C ILE A 673 14.58 19.95 37.13
N GLY A 674 13.86 20.86 36.46
CA GLY A 674 14.26 21.43 35.16
C GLY A 674 13.15 21.46 34.10
N TYR A 675 11.91 21.07 34.45
CA TYR A 675 10.76 21.24 33.56
C TYR A 675 10.31 22.70 33.52
N ASN A 676 9.82 23.15 32.37
CA ASN A 676 9.12 24.43 32.28
C ASN A 676 7.68 24.24 32.74
N SER A 677 7.31 24.79 33.91
CA SER A 677 5.96 24.66 34.47
C SER A 677 4.87 25.23 33.56
N ALA A 678 5.19 26.21 32.70
CA ALA A 678 4.24 26.78 31.74
C ALA A 678 3.94 25.83 30.55
N ALA A 679 4.82 24.87 30.28
CA ALA A 679 4.67 23.90 29.19
C ALA A 679 4.03 22.58 29.65
N VAL A 680 3.67 22.47 30.94
CA VAL A 680 3.12 21.25 31.55
C VAL A 680 1.64 21.46 31.83
N PRO A 681 0.73 20.70 31.19
CA PRO A 681 -0.70 20.79 31.49
C PRO A 681 -1.01 20.11 32.83
N PHE A 682 -1.82 20.78 33.64
CA PHE A 682 -2.37 20.26 34.89
C PHE A 682 -3.85 19.94 34.68
N VAL A 683 -4.21 18.67 34.76
CA VAL A 683 -5.57 18.18 34.49
C VAL A 683 -6.16 17.59 35.78
N PRO A 684 -7.21 18.17 36.36
CA PRO A 684 -7.94 17.56 37.47
C PRO A 684 -8.81 16.43 36.92
N ILE A 685 -8.64 15.21 37.43
CA ILE A 685 -9.34 14.01 36.96
C ILE A 685 -9.88 13.17 38.13
N SER A 686 -10.84 12.31 37.83
CA SER A 686 -11.14 11.13 38.64
C SER A 686 -11.02 9.88 37.78
N GLY A 687 -9.94 9.12 37.94
CA GLY A 687 -9.72 7.88 37.17
C GLY A 687 -10.78 6.80 37.46
N TRP A 688 -11.47 6.86 38.60
CA TRP A 688 -12.54 5.93 38.93
C TRP A 688 -13.85 6.29 38.21
N HIS A 689 -14.29 7.54 38.34
CA HIS A 689 -15.55 8.01 37.78
C HIS A 689 -15.46 8.42 36.30
N GLY A 690 -14.25 8.65 35.79
CA GLY A 690 -14.00 9.08 34.40
C GLY A 690 -14.06 10.59 34.19
N ASP A 691 -14.20 11.39 35.25
CA ASP A 691 -14.28 12.84 35.19
C ASP A 691 -13.01 13.45 34.56
N ASN A 692 -13.17 14.29 33.53
CA ASN A 692 -12.10 14.94 32.75
C ASN A 692 -11.11 13.98 32.07
N MET A 693 -11.44 12.70 31.92
CA MET A 693 -10.58 11.72 31.23
C MET A 693 -10.73 11.83 29.70
N LEU A 694 -11.95 11.59 29.19
CA LEU A 694 -12.29 11.73 27.77
C LEU A 694 -13.26 12.89 27.52
N GLU A 695 -14.20 13.07 28.44
CA GLU A 695 -15.23 14.12 28.40
C GLU A 695 -15.03 15.05 29.59
N ALA A 696 -15.39 16.33 29.40
CA ALA A 696 -15.32 17.31 30.47
C ALA A 696 -16.36 16.98 31.56
N SER A 697 -15.96 17.08 32.82
CA SER A 697 -16.83 16.79 33.97
C SER A 697 -17.81 17.94 34.20
N GLU A 698 -19.09 17.58 34.41
CA GLU A 698 -20.13 18.53 34.84
C GLU A 698 -19.94 18.99 36.30
N LYS A 699 -19.17 18.24 37.10
CA LYS A 699 -18.95 18.53 38.53
C LYS A 699 -17.88 19.58 38.77
N MET A 700 -16.99 19.80 37.80
CA MET A 700 -15.87 20.75 37.89
C MET A 700 -16.11 21.96 36.99
N THR A 701 -17.22 22.69 37.22
CA THR A 701 -17.59 23.87 36.42
C THR A 701 -16.59 25.02 36.51
N TRP A 702 -15.82 25.08 37.61
CA TRP A 702 -14.74 26.05 37.81
C TRP A 702 -13.53 25.78 36.89
N PHE A 703 -13.31 24.55 36.46
CA PHE A 703 -12.16 24.20 35.62
C PHE A 703 -12.43 24.57 34.15
N LYS A 704 -11.93 25.74 33.74
CA LYS A 704 -12.10 26.25 32.37
C LYS A 704 -11.25 25.52 31.32
N GLY A 705 -10.23 24.78 31.77
CA GLY A 705 -9.27 24.08 30.94
C GLY A 705 -7.83 24.32 31.38
N TRP A 706 -6.94 23.44 30.93
CA TRP A 706 -5.50 23.62 31.01
C TRP A 706 -5.00 24.39 29.78
N ASN A 707 -3.98 25.22 29.99
CA ASN A 707 -3.32 25.98 28.94
C ASN A 707 -1.81 25.74 29.06
N ILE A 708 -1.14 25.52 27.93
CA ILE A 708 0.32 25.41 27.86
C ILE A 708 0.92 26.44 26.91
N GLU A 709 2.06 26.98 27.33
CA GLU A 709 2.88 27.91 26.55
C GLU A 709 4.23 27.26 26.24
N ARG A 710 4.54 27.12 24.95
CA ARG A 710 5.79 26.53 24.47
C ARG A 710 6.20 27.13 23.13
N LYS A 711 7.48 26.97 22.78
CA LYS A 711 8.06 27.51 21.55
C LYS A 711 7.45 26.90 20.28
N GLU A 712 7.01 25.64 20.32
CA GLU A 712 6.39 24.96 19.17
C GLU A 712 4.88 25.27 18.99
N GLY A 713 4.28 26.10 19.85
CA GLY A 713 2.87 26.52 19.74
C GLY A 713 2.03 26.25 20.99
N ASN A 714 1.20 27.21 21.37
CA ASN A 714 0.31 27.13 22.53
C ASN A 714 -0.81 26.12 22.29
N ALA A 715 -1.24 25.42 23.34
CA ALA A 715 -2.38 24.52 23.29
C ALA A 715 -3.26 24.69 24.53
N THR A 716 -4.55 24.49 24.34
CA THR A 716 -5.56 24.59 25.40
C THR A 716 -6.49 23.39 25.29
N GLY A 717 -6.93 22.85 26.42
CA GLY A 717 -7.90 21.76 26.45
C GLY A 717 -8.51 21.60 27.84
N LYS A 718 -9.45 20.67 27.98
CA LYS A 718 -10.17 20.37 29.22
C LYS A 718 -9.93 18.96 29.72
N THR A 719 -9.63 18.01 28.82
CA THR A 719 -9.54 16.59 29.19
C THR A 719 -8.11 16.08 29.20
N LEU A 720 -7.89 14.93 29.82
CA LEU A 720 -6.61 14.23 29.78
C LEU A 720 -6.31 13.73 28.36
N LEU A 721 -7.31 13.24 27.63
CA LEU A 721 -7.16 12.81 26.24
C LEU A 721 -6.67 13.95 25.34
N GLU A 722 -7.24 15.15 25.49
CA GLU A 722 -6.79 16.34 24.75
C GLU A 722 -5.36 16.73 25.14
N ALA A 723 -4.95 16.53 26.40
CA ALA A 723 -3.59 16.79 26.84
C ALA A 723 -2.60 15.81 26.20
N LEU A 724 -2.99 14.55 26.02
CA LEU A 724 -2.21 13.55 25.28
C LEU A 724 -2.13 13.90 23.78
N ASP A 725 -3.21 14.40 23.18
CA ASP A 725 -3.23 14.88 21.79
C ASP A 725 -2.44 16.19 21.56
N ALA A 726 -2.09 16.90 22.64
CA ALA A 726 -1.24 18.09 22.59
C ALA A 726 0.25 17.78 22.75
N VAL A 727 0.64 16.52 22.96
CA VAL A 727 2.07 16.12 23.01
C VAL A 727 2.74 16.40 21.67
N VAL A 728 3.92 17.01 21.70
CA VAL A 728 4.71 17.27 20.49
C VAL A 728 5.49 15.99 20.15
N PRO A 729 5.42 15.50 18.90
CA PRO A 729 6.25 14.39 18.47
C PRO A 729 7.74 14.70 18.68
N PRO A 730 8.55 13.80 19.28
CA PRO A 730 9.98 14.03 19.43
C PRO A 730 10.66 14.09 18.06
N ALA A 731 11.62 15.01 17.91
CA ALA A 731 12.50 15.03 16.73
C ALA A 731 13.38 13.77 16.74
N ARG A 732 13.07 12.82 15.84
CA ARG A 732 13.79 11.54 15.75
C ARG A 732 15.17 11.77 15.12
N PRO A 733 16.28 11.44 15.80
CA PRO A 733 17.64 11.68 15.30
C PRO A 733 18.04 10.64 14.24
N THR A 734 17.43 10.70 13.06
CA THR A 734 17.68 9.80 11.92
C THR A 734 19.07 9.98 11.31
N ASP A 735 19.58 11.22 11.34
CA ASP A 735 20.86 11.58 10.70
C ASP A 735 22.08 11.21 11.56
N LYS A 736 21.88 10.89 12.84
CA LYS A 736 22.95 10.47 13.72
C LYS A 736 23.35 9.01 13.44
N PRO A 737 24.60 8.60 13.76
CA PRO A 737 25.01 7.21 13.61
C PRO A 737 24.15 6.23 14.42
N LEU A 738 24.05 4.99 13.94
CA LEU A 738 23.21 3.96 14.56
C LEU A 738 23.67 3.66 16.00
N ARG A 739 22.74 3.75 16.95
CA ARG A 739 22.87 3.22 18.32
C ARG A 739 21.60 2.48 18.70
N LEU A 740 21.73 1.20 18.97
CA LEU A 740 20.63 0.33 19.38
C LEU A 740 21.11 -0.49 20.61
N PRO A 741 20.82 -0.03 21.84
CA PRO A 741 21.10 -0.80 23.05
C PRO A 741 20.19 -2.03 23.14
N LEU A 742 20.79 -3.20 23.34
CA LEU A 742 20.09 -4.47 23.43
C LEU A 742 19.32 -4.57 24.75
N GLN A 743 18.03 -4.86 24.64
CA GLN A 743 17.14 -5.15 25.76
C GLN A 743 17.20 -6.64 26.09
N ASP A 744 17.01 -7.50 25.09
CA ASP A 744 17.02 -8.96 25.24
C ASP A 744 17.62 -9.65 24.00
N VAL A 745 18.00 -10.92 24.14
CA VAL A 745 18.55 -11.73 23.05
C VAL A 745 17.92 -13.11 23.09
N TYR A 746 17.22 -13.48 22.02
CA TYR A 746 16.51 -14.75 21.92
C TYR A 746 17.22 -15.72 20.98
N LYS A 747 17.05 -17.02 21.24
CA LYS A 747 17.38 -18.08 20.28
C LYS A 747 16.06 -18.62 19.73
N ILE A 748 15.79 -18.37 18.45
CA ILE A 748 14.58 -18.85 17.79
C ILE A 748 14.96 -20.03 16.88
N GLY A 749 14.29 -21.16 17.06
CA GLY A 749 14.49 -22.35 16.20
C GLY A 749 14.16 -22.03 14.74
N GLY A 750 15.07 -22.38 13.83
CA GLY A 750 14.93 -22.08 12.39
C GLY A 750 15.45 -20.70 11.95
N ILE A 751 15.36 -19.67 12.80
CA ILE A 751 15.77 -18.29 12.46
C ILE A 751 17.20 -17.99 12.92
N GLY A 752 17.58 -18.39 14.15
CA GLY A 752 18.89 -18.15 14.73
C GLY A 752 18.87 -17.26 15.98
N THR A 753 19.86 -16.37 16.09
CA THR A 753 20.02 -15.43 17.21
C THR A 753 19.33 -14.11 16.87
N VAL A 754 18.38 -13.70 17.70
CA VAL A 754 17.57 -12.49 17.50
C VAL A 754 17.74 -11.55 18.71
N PRO A 755 18.69 -10.60 18.64
CA PRO A 755 18.72 -9.44 19.53
C PRO A 755 17.47 -8.57 19.34
N VAL A 756 16.98 -8.02 20.44
CA VAL A 756 15.84 -7.08 20.49
C VAL A 756 16.28 -5.81 21.22
N GLY A 757 15.93 -4.65 20.68
CA GLY A 757 16.16 -3.38 21.32
C GLY A 757 15.51 -2.20 20.61
N ARG A 758 15.54 -1.03 21.26
CA ARG A 758 15.05 0.22 20.70
C ARG A 758 16.16 0.88 19.88
N VAL A 759 15.85 1.33 18.67
CA VAL A 759 16.76 2.22 17.93
C VAL A 759 16.73 3.59 18.61
N GLU A 760 17.86 4.04 19.16
CA GLU A 760 17.94 5.34 19.85
C GLU A 760 18.39 6.45 18.90
N THR A 761 19.32 6.15 18.00
CA THR A 761 19.79 7.05 16.95
C THR A 761 20.08 6.28 15.67
N GLY A 762 19.98 6.95 14.52
CA GLY A 762 20.26 6.39 13.21
C GLY A 762 19.21 5.41 12.68
N LEU A 763 19.57 4.74 11.59
CA LEU A 763 18.69 3.81 10.87
C LEU A 763 19.30 2.41 10.88
N LEU A 764 18.47 1.40 11.14
CA LEU A 764 18.84 0.00 11.01
C LEU A 764 18.15 -0.58 9.77
N LYS A 765 18.95 -1.10 8.83
CA LYS A 765 18.46 -1.70 7.57
C LYS A 765 18.89 -3.16 7.47
N PRO A 766 18.10 -4.01 6.81
CA PRO A 766 18.55 -5.35 6.45
C PRO A 766 19.86 -5.29 5.65
N ASN A 767 20.74 -6.25 5.88
CA ASN A 767 22.07 -6.40 5.26
C ASN A 767 23.12 -5.35 5.68
N MET A 768 22.80 -4.49 6.65
CA MET A 768 23.82 -3.68 7.31
C MET A 768 24.78 -4.57 8.09
N VAL A 769 26.07 -4.23 8.03
CA VAL A 769 27.10 -4.83 8.87
C VAL A 769 27.17 -4.03 10.15
N VAL A 770 26.74 -4.64 11.24
CA VAL A 770 26.67 -4.03 12.56
C VAL A 770 27.79 -4.53 13.48
N ASN A 771 28.21 -3.66 14.38
CA ASN A 771 29.16 -3.93 15.45
C ASN A 771 28.45 -3.92 16.81
N PHE A 772 28.69 -4.96 17.61
CA PHE A 772 28.23 -5.05 18.99
C PHE A 772 29.34 -4.68 19.96
N ALA A 773 29.19 -3.56 20.66
CA ALA A 773 30.04 -3.17 21.77
C ALA A 773 29.46 -3.69 23.10
N PRO A 774 30.30 -4.10 24.07
CA PRO A 774 31.77 -4.01 24.10
C PRO A 774 32.51 -5.19 23.45
N SER A 775 31.82 -6.26 23.02
CA SER A 775 32.48 -7.47 22.49
C SER A 775 33.20 -7.29 21.14
N SER A 776 33.02 -6.14 20.48
CA SER A 776 33.57 -5.81 19.16
C SER A 776 33.27 -6.90 18.11
N LEU A 777 32.06 -7.49 18.22
CA LEU A 777 31.60 -8.55 17.34
C LEU A 777 30.90 -7.94 16.13
N GLN A 778 31.34 -8.31 14.92
CA GLN A 778 30.81 -7.76 13.68
C GLN A 778 30.01 -8.80 12.90
N THR A 779 28.77 -8.47 12.58
CA THR A 779 27.88 -9.37 11.83
C THR A 779 26.93 -8.62 10.91
N GLU A 780 26.35 -9.35 9.96
CA GLU A 780 25.38 -8.84 9.02
C GLU A 780 23.96 -9.08 9.56
N VAL A 781 23.15 -8.04 9.56
CA VAL A 781 21.71 -8.12 9.86
C VAL A 781 21.01 -8.78 8.68
N LYS A 782 20.20 -9.82 8.89
CA LYS A 782 19.50 -10.52 7.80
C LYS A 782 18.08 -10.05 7.60
N SER A 783 17.33 -9.97 8.69
CA SER A 783 15.96 -9.50 8.71
C SER A 783 15.74 -8.65 9.96
N ILE A 784 14.79 -7.75 9.89
CA ILE A 784 14.34 -6.92 11.01
C ILE A 784 12.84 -7.18 11.14
N GLU A 785 12.38 -7.37 12.36
CA GLU A 785 11.00 -7.64 12.72
C GLU A 785 10.53 -6.63 13.76
N MET A 786 9.31 -6.15 13.60
CA MET A 786 8.61 -5.30 14.56
C MET A 786 7.26 -5.95 14.86
N HIS A 787 6.95 -6.19 16.13
CA HIS A 787 5.67 -6.80 16.53
C HIS A 787 5.33 -8.13 15.81
N HIS A 788 6.35 -8.96 15.52
CA HIS A 788 6.22 -10.23 14.77
C HIS A 788 5.82 -10.08 13.30
N GLU A 789 5.95 -8.88 12.72
CA GLU A 789 5.90 -8.65 11.28
C GLU A 789 7.32 -8.37 10.76
N ALA A 790 7.73 -9.07 9.70
CA ALA A 790 9.03 -8.87 9.07
C ALA A 790 9.00 -7.64 8.15
N LEU A 791 10.01 -6.77 8.30
CA LEU A 791 10.32 -5.70 7.35
C LEU A 791 11.06 -6.33 6.16
N GLU A 792 10.32 -6.89 5.20
CA GLU A 792 10.92 -7.49 4.00
C GLU A 792 10.93 -6.53 2.81
N GLY A 793 12.14 -6.28 2.30
CA GLY A 793 12.42 -5.72 0.99
C GLY A 793 13.44 -6.60 0.28
N THR A 794 13.15 -6.97 -0.97
CA THR A 794 14.00 -7.79 -1.84
C THR A 794 15.31 -7.07 -2.20
N LEU A 795 16.44 -7.73 -1.94
CA LEU A 795 17.81 -7.28 -2.21
C LEU A 795 18.12 -7.19 -3.72
N LEU A 796 18.48 -6.01 -4.22
CA LEU A 796 19.20 -5.85 -5.50
C LEU A 796 20.71 -5.68 -5.24
N ASP A 797 21.52 -6.51 -5.91
CA ASP A 797 22.98 -6.61 -5.75
C ASP A 797 23.68 -5.37 -6.33
N SER A 798 24.50 -4.71 -5.51
CA SER A 798 25.25 -3.50 -5.84
C SER A 798 26.53 -3.81 -6.62
N ARG A 799 26.43 -3.86 -7.96
CA ARG A 799 27.58 -3.67 -8.86
C ARG A 799 27.15 -2.93 -10.14
N ARG A 800 27.29 -1.61 -10.13
CA ARG A 800 27.68 -0.75 -11.27
C ARG A 800 27.76 0.70 -10.79
N ASN A 801 28.96 1.08 -10.40
CA ASN A 801 29.33 2.44 -10.04
C ASN A 801 29.97 3.10 -11.27
N THR A 802 29.17 3.76 -12.09
CA THR A 802 29.57 4.76 -13.09
C THR A 802 28.28 5.47 -13.50
N ASP A 803 27.91 6.56 -12.82
CA ASP A 803 26.99 7.61 -13.33
C ASP A 803 26.68 8.68 -12.25
N LYS A 804 27.61 8.93 -11.31
CA LYS A 804 27.46 10.00 -10.30
C LYS A 804 28.01 11.37 -10.74
N GLU A 805 28.69 11.44 -11.88
CA GLU A 805 29.33 12.69 -12.35
C GLU A 805 28.52 13.46 -13.41
N LYS A 806 27.46 12.88 -13.99
CA LYS A 806 26.66 13.56 -15.02
C LYS A 806 25.45 14.35 -14.52
N LEU A 807 25.16 14.32 -13.22
CA LEU A 807 23.98 14.95 -12.62
C LEU A 807 24.25 16.28 -11.88
N MET A 808 25.49 16.79 -11.89
CA MET A 808 25.84 18.08 -11.25
C MET A 808 25.96 19.29 -12.20
N HIS A 809 25.74 19.10 -13.51
CA HIS A 809 25.81 20.20 -14.48
C HIS A 809 24.51 20.28 -15.28
N LEU A 810 23.42 20.74 -14.66
CA LEU A 810 22.17 21.15 -15.35
C LEU A 810 21.23 21.93 -14.39
N SER A 811 21.78 22.89 -13.64
CA SER A 811 20.97 23.81 -12.81
C SER A 811 21.56 25.23 -12.82
N SER A 812 21.51 25.87 -13.98
CA SER A 812 21.62 27.32 -14.07
C SER A 812 20.80 27.82 -15.25
N GLU A 813 19.52 28.12 -15.02
CA GLU A 813 18.81 29.29 -15.57
C GLU A 813 17.30 29.27 -15.22
N SER A 814 16.83 30.44 -14.75
CA SER A 814 15.42 30.89 -14.61
C SER A 814 14.56 30.43 -13.40
N GLY A 815 14.41 31.35 -12.42
CA GLY A 815 13.09 31.90 -12.09
C GLY A 815 12.26 31.33 -10.93
N LYS A 816 12.59 31.74 -9.68
CA LYS A 816 11.72 31.94 -8.50
C LYS A 816 10.35 31.22 -8.42
N GLY A 817 10.27 30.24 -7.52
CA GLY A 817 9.05 29.79 -6.85
C GLY A 817 9.38 28.88 -5.66
N MET A 818 9.13 29.33 -4.43
CA MET A 818 9.41 28.58 -3.20
C MET A 818 8.48 27.36 -3.09
N PHE A 819 9.05 26.15 -3.16
CA PHE A 819 8.47 24.94 -2.58
C PHE A 819 9.57 24.32 -1.70
N THR A 820 9.30 24.26 -0.39
CA THR A 820 10.19 23.66 0.60
C THR A 820 10.16 22.14 0.47
N ASP A 821 11.34 21.53 0.39
CA ASP A 821 11.58 20.08 0.42
C ASP A 821 11.04 19.44 1.71
N SER A 822 9.81 18.92 1.67
CA SER A 822 9.30 18.03 2.71
C SER A 822 8.13 17.21 2.19
N CYS A 823 8.39 16.17 1.38
CA CYS A 823 7.45 15.07 1.08
C CYS A 823 8.12 14.00 0.18
N LEU A 824 9.15 13.33 0.69
CA LEU A 824 9.67 12.08 0.14
C LEU A 824 9.94 11.12 1.31
N PHE A 825 8.87 10.57 1.89
CA PHE A 825 8.98 9.44 2.81
C PHE A 825 8.40 8.21 2.13
N SER A 826 9.28 7.26 1.78
CA SER A 826 8.93 5.93 1.27
C SER A 826 8.46 5.02 2.41
N PRO A 827 7.57 4.04 2.17
CA PRO A 827 7.12 3.13 3.22
C PRO A 827 8.23 2.13 3.63
N PHE A 828 8.52 2.15 4.92
CA PHE A 828 9.37 1.27 5.76
C PHE A 828 10.10 0.08 5.10
N LEU A 829 11.38 0.29 4.77
CA LEU A 829 12.40 -0.77 4.62
C LEU A 829 13.42 -0.78 5.78
N GLU A 830 13.26 0.13 6.74
CA GLU A 830 14.31 0.57 7.67
C GLU A 830 13.67 0.85 9.03
N ALA A 831 14.32 0.43 10.12
CA ALA A 831 13.89 0.76 11.47
C ALA A 831 14.58 2.05 11.92
N GLY A 832 13.78 3.04 12.34
CA GLY A 832 14.26 4.36 12.71
C GLY A 832 14.22 4.61 14.22
N PRO A 833 14.75 5.76 14.67
CA PRO A 833 14.81 6.09 16.09
C PRO A 833 13.42 6.06 16.72
N GLY A 834 13.29 5.39 17.86
CA GLY A 834 12.02 5.19 18.57
C GLY A 834 11.43 3.79 18.40
N ASP A 835 11.83 3.06 17.35
CA ASP A 835 11.26 1.75 17.02
C ASP A 835 11.89 0.63 17.86
N ASN A 836 11.04 -0.21 18.48
CA ASN A 836 11.46 -1.42 19.19
C ASN A 836 11.49 -2.58 18.19
N VAL A 837 12.68 -3.07 17.86
CA VAL A 837 12.88 -4.05 16.78
C VAL A 837 13.63 -5.29 17.27
N GLY A 838 13.22 -6.45 16.79
CA GLY A 838 14.01 -7.68 16.82
C GLY A 838 14.71 -7.85 15.48
N PHE A 839 15.97 -8.25 15.44
CA PHE A 839 16.66 -8.43 14.16
C PHE A 839 17.53 -9.67 14.16
N ASN A 840 17.51 -10.41 13.05
CA ASN A 840 18.22 -11.67 12.93
C ASN A 840 19.69 -11.44 12.56
N VAL A 841 20.60 -12.07 13.31
CA VAL A 841 22.03 -12.05 13.03
C VAL A 841 22.58 -13.47 12.86
N LYS A 842 23.35 -13.69 11.78
CA LYS A 842 23.95 -14.99 11.49
C LYS A 842 25.32 -15.15 12.13
N ASN A 843 25.69 -16.40 12.41
CA ASN A 843 27.01 -16.78 12.93
C ASN A 843 27.40 -16.12 14.26
N VAL A 844 26.41 -15.72 15.05
CA VAL A 844 26.56 -15.20 16.42
C VAL A 844 25.79 -16.10 17.36
N SER A 845 26.41 -16.52 18.45
CA SER A 845 25.74 -17.29 19.50
C SER A 845 25.05 -16.37 20.50
N VAL A 846 23.89 -16.77 21.02
CA VAL A 846 23.20 -16.05 22.12
C VAL A 846 24.09 -15.88 23.36
N LYS A 847 25.12 -16.71 23.55
CA LYS A 847 26.08 -16.55 24.67
C LYS A 847 27.04 -15.37 24.50
N GLU A 848 27.23 -14.89 23.27
CA GLU A 848 28.17 -13.82 22.91
C GLU A 848 27.54 -12.42 22.97
N LEU A 849 26.21 -12.33 22.99
CA LEU A 849 25.45 -11.09 23.15
C LEU A 849 24.69 -11.10 24.46
N ARG A 850 24.59 -9.95 25.11
CA ARG A 850 23.86 -9.80 26.38
C ARG A 850 23.12 -8.48 26.42
N ARG A 851 22.09 -8.41 27.25
CA ARG A 851 21.45 -7.15 27.63
C ARG A 851 22.49 -6.13 28.09
N GLY A 852 22.34 -4.89 27.65
CA GLY A 852 23.31 -3.82 27.93
C GLY A 852 24.39 -3.65 26.86
N PHE A 853 24.50 -4.54 25.88
CA PHE A 853 25.39 -4.32 24.73
C PHE A 853 24.76 -3.30 23.78
N VAL A 854 25.60 -2.62 22.99
CA VAL A 854 25.16 -1.58 22.05
C VAL A 854 25.49 -2.03 20.63
N CYS A 855 24.46 -2.13 19.80
CA CYS A 855 24.59 -2.36 18.37
C CYS A 855 24.78 -1.01 17.64
N SER A 856 25.70 -0.96 16.69
CA SER A 856 26.09 0.23 15.93
C SER A 856 26.47 -0.13 14.49
N ASP A 857 26.43 0.83 13.58
CA ASP A 857 26.96 0.63 12.22
C ASP A 857 28.49 0.63 12.25
N ILE A 858 29.12 -0.33 11.56
CA ILE A 858 30.57 -0.37 11.42
C ILE A 858 31.12 0.80 10.59
N LYS A 859 30.34 1.30 9.63
CA LYS A 859 30.80 2.30 8.65
C LYS A 859 30.75 3.72 9.20
N ASN A 860 29.90 3.97 10.19
CA ASN A 860 29.61 5.30 10.69
C ASN A 860 29.68 5.29 12.23
N ASP A 861 30.81 5.74 12.76
CA ASP A 861 31.14 5.78 14.20
C ASP A 861 30.72 4.52 14.99
N PRO A 862 31.45 3.40 14.89
CA PRO A 862 31.11 2.18 15.63
C PRO A 862 31.26 2.39 17.14
N ALA A 863 30.30 1.88 17.90
CA ALA A 863 30.34 1.89 19.36
C ALA A 863 31.55 1.07 19.89
N GLN A 864 32.13 1.50 21.01
CA GLN A 864 33.33 0.89 21.59
C GLN A 864 33.19 0.70 23.10
N GLU A 865 33.99 -0.20 23.67
CA GLU A 865 34.11 -0.36 25.12
C GLU A 865 34.70 0.91 25.75
N ALA A 866 34.10 1.39 26.84
CA ALA A 866 34.65 2.49 27.64
C ALA A 866 35.63 1.93 28.67
N THR A 867 36.88 2.39 28.66
CA THR A 867 37.87 2.08 29.72
C THR A 867 37.60 2.89 30.97
N SER A 868 37.29 4.17 30.79
CA SER A 868 36.85 5.07 31.83
C SER A 868 35.95 6.15 31.22
N PHE A 869 35.18 6.83 32.06
CA PHE A 869 34.40 7.97 31.61
C PHE A 869 34.31 9.02 32.72
N VAL A 870 34.26 10.28 32.31
CA VAL A 870 34.07 11.41 33.21
C VAL A 870 32.63 11.86 33.14
N ALA A 871 31.97 11.91 34.29
CA ALA A 871 30.57 12.28 34.39
C ALA A 871 30.34 13.34 35.45
N GLN A 872 29.41 14.23 35.17
CA GLN A 872 28.86 15.13 36.17
C GLN A 872 27.78 14.36 36.94
N VAL A 873 28.04 14.06 38.21
CA VAL A 873 27.16 13.31 39.11
C VAL A 873 26.54 14.26 40.12
N ILE A 874 25.24 14.16 40.32
CA ILE A 874 24.48 14.88 41.35
C ILE A 874 24.04 13.88 42.39
N VAL A 875 24.54 14.02 43.62
CA VAL A 875 24.14 13.17 44.74
C VAL A 875 22.75 13.58 45.21
N LEU A 876 21.86 12.61 45.28
CA LEU A 876 20.48 12.78 45.71
C LEU A 876 20.38 12.49 47.21
N ASN A 877 19.68 11.45 47.62
CA ASN A 877 19.44 11.13 49.02
C ASN A 877 20.27 9.90 49.42
N HIS A 878 21.48 10.16 49.91
CA HIS A 878 22.39 9.13 50.42
C HIS A 878 22.57 9.33 51.94
N PRO A 879 22.41 8.28 52.78
CA PRO A 879 22.48 8.40 54.24
C PRO A 879 23.91 8.64 54.76
N GLY A 880 24.93 8.29 53.97
CA GLY A 880 26.34 8.52 54.30
C GLY A 880 27.03 9.49 53.35
N GLN A 881 28.36 9.35 53.22
CA GLN A 881 29.19 10.15 52.32
C GLN A 881 29.72 9.28 51.17
N ILE A 882 29.81 9.83 49.97
CA ILE A 882 30.38 9.13 48.79
C ILE A 882 31.83 9.58 48.61
N GLY A 883 32.78 8.67 48.80
CA GLY A 883 34.21 8.93 48.65
C GLY A 883 34.83 8.22 47.45
N GLN A 884 36.12 8.48 47.24
CA GLN A 884 36.92 7.76 46.26
C GLN A 884 36.89 6.25 46.55
N GLY A 885 36.72 5.44 45.50
CA GLY A 885 36.63 3.98 45.59
C GLY A 885 35.23 3.42 45.81
N TYR A 886 34.22 4.27 46.01
CA TYR A 886 32.81 3.86 46.06
C TYR A 886 32.41 3.15 44.76
N ALA A 887 31.80 1.97 44.85
CA ALA A 887 31.50 1.12 43.67
C ALA A 887 30.02 0.70 43.59
N PRO A 888 29.11 1.66 43.39
CA PRO A 888 27.68 1.39 43.25
C PRO A 888 27.33 0.81 41.88
N VAL A 889 26.09 0.36 41.72
CA VAL A 889 25.58 -0.10 40.43
C VAL A 889 25.06 1.07 39.62
N LEU A 890 25.49 1.16 38.36
CA LEU A 890 25.01 2.15 37.42
C LEU A 890 24.02 1.52 36.44
N ASP A 891 22.88 2.19 36.28
CA ASP A 891 21.93 1.93 35.22
C ASP A 891 22.07 3.01 34.16
N CYS A 892 22.60 2.62 33.01
CA CYS A 892 22.73 3.47 31.82
C CYS A 892 22.06 2.72 30.67
N HIS A 893 21.15 3.36 29.93
CA HIS A 893 20.30 2.69 28.92
C HIS A 893 19.74 1.34 29.43
N THR A 894 20.17 0.23 28.83
CA THR A 894 19.85 -1.16 29.20
C THR A 894 20.94 -1.86 30.03
N ALA A 895 22.11 -1.23 30.20
CA ALA A 895 23.23 -1.75 30.97
C ALA A 895 23.03 -1.54 32.48
N HIS A 896 23.43 -2.56 33.24
CA HIS A 896 23.36 -2.60 34.70
C HIS A 896 24.70 -3.12 35.23
N ILE A 897 25.64 -2.21 35.49
CA ILE A 897 27.05 -2.53 35.75
C ILE A 897 27.57 -1.73 36.94
N ALA A 898 28.27 -2.39 37.86
CA ALA A 898 28.94 -1.70 38.96
C ALA A 898 30.11 -0.87 38.43
N CYS A 899 30.19 0.40 38.81
CA CYS A 899 31.28 1.29 38.39
C CYS A 899 31.92 1.94 39.62
N LYS A 900 33.24 1.88 39.68
CA LYS A 900 34.05 2.48 40.75
C LYS A 900 34.21 3.97 40.49
N PHE A 901 33.91 4.80 41.48
CA PHE A 901 34.24 6.21 41.54
C PHE A 901 35.75 6.31 41.73
N ALA A 902 36.49 6.34 40.62
CA ALA A 902 37.94 6.23 40.64
C ALA A 902 38.58 7.48 41.20
N GLU A 903 38.09 8.65 40.77
CA GLU A 903 38.58 9.96 41.20
C GLU A 903 37.40 10.94 41.24
N LEU A 904 37.32 11.74 42.30
CA LEU A 904 36.44 12.89 42.38
C LEU A 904 37.26 14.10 41.89
N LEU A 905 37.02 14.56 40.66
CA LEU A 905 37.86 15.58 40.02
C LEU A 905 37.55 16.96 40.59
N GLU A 906 36.27 17.34 40.57
CA GLU A 906 35.83 18.68 40.94
C GLU A 906 34.43 18.64 41.53
N LYS A 907 34.18 19.42 42.57
CA LYS A 907 32.84 19.76 43.03
C LYS A 907 32.33 20.94 42.22
N VAL A 908 31.13 20.81 41.68
CA VAL A 908 30.53 21.83 40.80
C VAL A 908 29.21 22.34 41.35
N ASP A 909 28.93 23.62 41.10
CA ASP A 909 27.63 24.19 41.39
C ASP A 909 26.56 23.54 40.49
N ARG A 910 25.46 23.09 41.10
CA ARG A 910 24.41 22.33 40.43
C ARG A 910 23.73 23.08 39.29
N ARG A 911 23.67 24.43 39.34
CA ARG A 911 22.93 25.24 38.37
C ARG A 911 23.84 25.88 37.33
N SER A 912 24.96 26.46 37.78
CA SER A 912 25.87 27.20 36.92
C SER A 912 26.98 26.31 36.34
N GLY A 913 27.21 25.12 36.91
CA GLY A 913 28.28 24.22 36.49
C GLY A 913 29.69 24.73 36.82
N LYS A 914 29.81 25.85 37.56
CA LYS A 914 31.09 26.41 37.97
C LYS A 914 31.72 25.54 39.05
N THR A 915 33.04 25.36 38.96
CA THR A 915 33.84 24.64 39.96
C THR A 915 33.83 25.39 41.28
N ILE A 916 33.50 24.69 42.36
CA ILE A 916 33.47 25.19 43.74
C ILE A 916 34.74 24.76 44.48
N GLU A 917 35.15 23.51 44.28
CA GLU A 917 36.26 22.88 45.00
C GLU A 917 36.92 21.84 44.08
N GLU A 918 38.24 21.87 43.95
CA GLU A 918 38.99 20.85 43.21
C GLU A 918 39.30 19.66 44.12
N ALA A 919 39.23 18.44 43.58
CA ALA A 919 39.52 17.17 44.25
C ALA A 919 38.86 16.98 45.64
N PRO A 920 37.53 17.05 45.76
CA PRO A 920 36.85 16.89 47.05
C PRO A 920 37.06 15.49 47.63
N LYS A 921 37.27 15.39 48.96
CA LYS A 921 37.47 14.10 49.64
C LYS A 921 36.21 13.22 49.69
N PHE A 922 35.05 13.84 49.79
CA PHE A 922 33.75 13.16 49.85
C PHE A 922 32.64 14.06 49.31
N LEU A 923 31.56 13.44 48.82
CA LEU A 923 30.33 14.10 48.38
C LEU A 923 29.18 13.79 49.33
N LYS A 924 28.35 14.80 49.58
CA LYS A 924 27.13 14.71 50.39
C LYS A 924 25.87 14.88 49.56
N SER A 925 24.73 14.53 50.16
CA SER A 925 23.40 14.74 49.60
C SER A 925 23.21 16.19 49.09
N GLY A 926 22.78 16.33 47.84
CA GLY A 926 22.54 17.62 47.17
C GLY A 926 23.74 18.22 46.43
N GLU A 927 24.95 17.66 46.60
CA GLU A 927 26.16 18.15 45.95
C GLU A 927 26.32 17.57 44.53
N ALA A 928 26.93 18.35 43.64
CA ALA A 928 27.28 17.90 42.29
C ALA A 928 28.80 17.89 42.13
N ALA A 929 29.31 16.91 41.37
CA ALA A 929 30.74 16.77 41.13
C ALA A 929 31.03 16.14 39.77
N MET A 930 32.18 16.47 39.20
CA MET A 930 32.82 15.76 38.10
C MET A 930 33.57 14.56 38.66
N VAL A 931 33.21 13.37 38.19
CA VAL A 931 33.73 12.10 38.70
C VAL A 931 34.28 11.29 37.54
N LYS A 932 35.52 10.80 37.66
CA LYS A 932 36.07 9.77 36.78
C LYS A 932 35.63 8.40 37.28
N MET A 933 34.97 7.64 36.42
CA MET A 933 34.38 6.35 36.75
C MET A 933 35.02 5.23 35.94
N LEU A 934 35.23 4.08 36.61
CA LEU A 934 35.78 2.87 36.03
C LEU A 934 34.75 1.74 36.09
N PRO A 935 34.25 1.23 34.96
CA PRO A 935 33.29 0.12 34.97
C PRO A 935 33.99 -1.18 35.40
N SER A 936 33.35 -1.97 36.27
CA SER A 936 33.87 -3.25 36.76
C SER A 936 33.79 -4.39 35.73
N LYS A 937 32.92 -4.23 34.73
CA LYS A 937 32.73 -5.14 33.60
C LYS A 937 32.74 -4.31 32.30
N PRO A 938 33.09 -4.91 31.15
CA PRO A 938 33.01 -4.22 29.87
C PRO A 938 31.66 -3.54 29.67
N MET A 939 31.70 -2.23 29.41
CA MET A 939 30.52 -1.37 29.29
C MET A 939 30.70 -0.47 28.07
N CYS A 940 29.61 -0.18 27.36
CA CYS A 940 29.59 0.80 26.29
C CYS A 940 28.77 2.00 26.77
N VAL A 941 29.36 3.19 26.77
CA VAL A 941 28.69 4.45 27.09
C VAL A 941 29.19 5.53 26.13
N GLU A 942 28.42 6.60 25.99
CA GLU A 942 28.74 7.69 25.06
C GLU A 942 28.63 9.05 25.75
N LYS A 943 29.23 10.08 25.15
CA LYS A 943 29.06 11.46 25.64
C LYS A 943 27.61 11.88 25.47
N PHE A 944 27.08 12.57 26.48
CA PHE A 944 25.70 13.05 26.48
C PHE A 944 25.38 14.04 25.36
N SER A 945 26.35 14.87 24.96
CA SER A 945 26.20 15.80 23.83
C SER A 945 25.90 15.07 22.52
N ASP A 946 26.54 13.92 22.34
CA ASP A 946 26.60 13.22 21.06
C ASP A 946 25.44 12.23 20.99
N TYR A 947 25.30 11.39 22.02
CA TYR A 947 24.25 10.37 22.14
C TYR A 947 23.53 10.48 23.49
N PRO A 948 22.56 11.40 23.62
CA PRO A 948 21.81 11.62 24.86
C PRO A 948 21.30 10.36 25.57
N PRO A 949 20.73 9.34 24.88
CA PRO A 949 20.20 8.15 25.54
C PRO A 949 21.27 7.22 26.16
N LEU A 950 22.51 7.27 25.67
CA LEU A 950 23.64 6.48 26.18
C LEU A 950 24.55 7.27 27.14
N GLY A 951 24.30 8.57 27.30
CA GLY A 951 25.13 9.47 28.10
C GLY A 951 24.53 9.85 29.46
N ARG A 952 23.42 9.23 29.86
CA ARG A 952 22.78 9.50 31.16
C ARG A 952 22.63 8.22 31.95
N PHE A 953 22.83 8.31 33.25
CA PHE A 953 22.76 7.15 34.13
C PHE A 953 22.21 7.49 35.51
N ALA A 954 21.63 6.49 36.14
CA ALA A 954 21.26 6.50 37.54
C ALA A 954 22.26 5.66 38.33
N VAL A 955 22.70 6.19 39.47
CA VAL A 955 23.56 5.47 40.42
C VAL A 955 22.66 4.91 41.51
N ARG A 956 22.70 3.59 41.69
CA ARG A 956 21.89 2.90 42.67
C ARG A 956 22.74 2.18 43.71
N ASP A 957 22.30 2.31 44.95
CA ASP A 957 22.84 1.60 46.10
C ASP A 957 21.73 1.41 47.13
N MET A 958 21.79 0.35 47.94
CA MET A 958 20.78 0.02 48.95
C MET A 958 19.32 0.07 48.43
N ARG A 959 19.08 -0.32 47.18
CA ARG A 959 17.77 -0.27 46.48
C ARG A 959 17.16 1.14 46.29
N GLN A 960 17.97 2.19 46.41
CA GLN A 960 17.55 3.58 46.17
C GLN A 960 18.44 4.24 45.12
N THR A 961 17.93 5.26 44.44
CA THR A 961 18.73 6.09 43.54
C THR A 961 19.49 7.11 44.37
N VAL A 962 20.80 6.89 44.53
CA VAL A 962 21.66 7.70 45.41
C VAL A 962 22.28 8.87 44.66
N ALA A 963 22.44 8.76 43.34
CA ALA A 963 22.88 9.85 42.49
C ALA A 963 22.38 9.68 41.06
N VAL A 964 22.42 10.76 40.29
CA VAL A 964 22.17 10.76 38.83
C VAL A 964 23.33 11.43 38.13
N GLY A 965 23.68 10.95 36.95
CA GLY A 965 24.87 11.42 36.25
C GLY A 965 24.68 11.63 34.76
N VAL A 966 25.45 12.56 34.23
CA VAL A 966 25.54 12.87 32.81
C VAL A 966 27.00 12.76 32.37
N ILE A 967 27.26 11.90 31.41
CA ILE A 967 28.59 11.63 30.87
C ILE A 967 29.03 12.82 30.02
N LYS A 968 30.17 13.40 30.38
CA LYS A 968 30.78 14.53 29.68
C LYS A 968 31.88 14.06 28.72
N ASP A 969 32.64 13.06 29.13
CA ASP A 969 33.72 12.51 28.33
C ASP A 969 33.87 11.00 28.53
N VAL A 970 34.37 10.31 27.51
CA VAL A 970 34.55 8.84 27.52
C VAL A 970 35.90 8.50 26.91
N GLU A 971 36.74 7.81 27.68
CA GLU A 971 37.94 7.15 27.16
C GLU A 971 37.52 5.81 26.55
N LYS A 972 37.55 5.72 25.22
CA LYS A 972 37.22 4.50 24.49
C LYS A 972 38.47 3.61 24.38
N LYS A 973 38.29 2.31 24.54
CA LYS A 973 39.35 1.31 24.37
C LYS A 973 39.76 1.23 22.90
N ALA A 974 41.07 1.26 22.63
CA ALA A 974 41.59 1.09 21.27
C ALA A 974 41.06 -0.19 20.61
N ALA A 975 40.60 -0.09 19.36
CA ALA A 975 39.98 -1.19 18.63
C ALA A 975 40.96 -2.37 18.49
N GLY A 976 40.77 -3.42 19.27
CA GLY A 976 41.46 -4.70 19.10
C GLY A 976 40.99 -5.43 17.83
N SER A 977 41.60 -6.58 17.51
CA SER A 977 41.18 -7.41 16.38
C SER A 977 39.72 -7.86 16.56
N ALA A 978 38.79 -7.20 15.88
CA ALA A 978 37.37 -7.52 15.94
C ALA A 978 37.09 -8.94 15.43
N LYS A 979 36.22 -9.69 16.12
CA LYS A 979 35.77 -10.99 15.64
C LYS A 979 34.75 -10.76 14.52
N VAL A 980 35.21 -10.85 13.27
CA VAL A 980 34.37 -10.67 12.08
C VAL A 980 33.73 -11.99 11.69
N THR A 981 32.40 -12.05 11.64
CA THR A 981 31.70 -13.26 11.16
C THR A 981 31.94 -13.48 9.66
N LYS A 982 31.82 -14.73 9.20
CA LYS A 982 31.93 -15.07 7.76
C LYS A 982 30.97 -14.24 6.89
N SER A 983 29.76 -13.99 7.39
CA SER A 983 28.76 -13.12 6.74
C SER A 983 29.24 -11.67 6.61
N ALA A 984 29.74 -11.07 7.69
CA ALA A 984 30.28 -9.71 7.65
C ALA A 984 31.52 -9.60 6.74
N ALA A 985 32.40 -10.60 6.73
CA ALA A 985 33.58 -10.62 5.87
C ALA A 985 33.22 -10.72 4.37
N VAL A 986 32.14 -11.43 4.02
CA VAL A 986 31.63 -11.52 2.65
C VAL A 986 30.96 -10.20 2.22
N ALA A 987 30.13 -9.62 3.09
CA ALA A 987 29.49 -8.33 2.83
C ALA A 987 30.51 -7.19 2.67
N GLY A 988 31.58 -7.18 3.47
CA GLY A 988 32.67 -6.20 3.37
C GLY A 988 33.50 -6.28 2.08
N LYS A 989 33.46 -7.42 1.36
CA LYS A 989 34.16 -7.62 0.08
C LYS A 989 33.29 -7.31 -1.15
N LYS A 990 31.98 -7.15 -1.01
CA LYS A 990 31.09 -6.64 -2.07
C LYS A 990 31.22 -5.11 -2.14
N LYS A 991 32.18 -4.62 -2.93
CA LYS A 991 32.23 -3.23 -3.42
C LYS A 991 31.58 -3.15 -4.79
#